data_AF-A0A8J1TVJ9-F1
#
_entry.id   AF-A0A8J1TVJ9-F1
#
_cell.length_a   1.000
_cell.length_b   1.000
_cell.length_c   1.000
_cell.angle_alpha   90.00
_cell.angle_beta   90.00
_cell.angle_gamma   90.00
#
_symmetry.space_group_name_H-M   'P 1'
#
loop_
_entity.id
_entity.type
_entity.pdbx_description
1 polymer ?
#
loop_
_entity_poly.entity_id
_entity_poly.type
_entity_poly.pdbx_seq_one_letter_code
_entity_poly.pdbx_strand_id
1 'polypeptide(L)'
;MAWRSTATSTSDPAKEPGVEVAYYNPKKKSEASDASDAEEEQILKVVNVEFNIPLNTKKHRTDKFEITESDREEPQLVLRRGQPFDITVEFNRPFVDETDDIKLYFLLGKRPNRRSGTYVSLKLHDEDLPKQWGAKPIKNNGNYLTVTVYTPPDMIVGKWNFQFSSMKREGLLKKYMYNGDDDVYILFNPWCPDDQVFLNDPALLEEYILNESGKIYSGTWNNIRPKPWNFGQFEDFMLDCCFYLLEQSGMVEKRMNNPVLVARKISSIVNAQDNNGVLVGNWSGDYSGGTSPLAWGGSVKILEEYWRTKKSVSFGQCWVFSGVVTSICRCLGIPVRSVTNFASAHDTDASLTIDNYWSWDNQPLEEYNNDSIWNFHVWNDVWMARPDLPEGCNGWQAIDATPQETSEGLYCAGPCSLNAIKDGLVDLPYDARFMFAEVNADRVHWIYGKDGRYQKQFQQNTIGRCISTKAPSSKATRWSDREDITHVYKYREGTLMERTAVWHAASTDENTKNLYNQKDNDVFMDMIDSDNVLIGDPVKVTFKIKNNSDKVRNVDVMVTAKVVAYTGVPGTQVKQLKDSVSLQPGQESYLYLNIKPTDYLDKLVDMAMMRMHALARVVETNQVYCEVDDFRLKKPDIIITAPESVVVGEEFIVRAEFKNPLLKPLTRGEFTVEGPGLQKPLKIICRESIASGEVVKVSSDKLTAKKPGERVLIVTFDSLELSDLADDADILVKPA
;
A
#
# COMPACT_ATOMS: atom_id res chain seq x y z
N MET A 1 40.10 -17.75 -13.83
CA MET A 1 41.26 -16.85 -13.67
C MET A 1 40.86 -15.74 -12.72
N ALA A 2 41.48 -15.71 -11.54
CA ALA A 2 41.17 -14.73 -10.49
C ALA A 2 41.91 -13.42 -10.76
N TRP A 3 41.20 -12.30 -10.75
CA TRP A 3 41.81 -10.98 -10.59
C TRP A 3 41.27 -10.35 -9.31
N ARG A 4 42.14 -10.30 -8.29
CA ARG A 4 41.96 -9.48 -7.10
C ARG A 4 42.15 -8.02 -7.50
N SER A 5 41.16 -7.18 -7.24
CA SER A 5 41.29 -5.72 -7.29
C SER A 5 41.32 -5.19 -5.86
N THR A 6 42.50 -4.75 -5.44
CA THR A 6 42.73 -3.98 -4.22
C THR A 6 41.94 -2.67 -4.26
N ALA A 7 41.19 -2.40 -3.20
CA ALA A 7 40.51 -1.14 -2.99
C ALA A 7 41.53 -0.04 -2.62
N THR A 8 41.56 1.04 -3.39
CA THR A 8 42.21 2.30 -3.02
C THR A 8 41.25 3.47 -3.22
N SER A 9 41.17 4.27 -2.15
CA SER A 9 40.65 5.63 -1.93
C SER A 9 39.87 6.38 -3.02
N THR A 10 38.73 6.94 -2.60
CA THR A 10 38.13 8.24 -2.99
C THR A 10 38.40 8.73 -4.40
N SER A 11 37.38 8.61 -5.27
CA SER A 11 37.36 9.23 -6.59
C SER A 11 37.28 10.75 -6.49
N ASP A 12 38.35 11.42 -6.91
CA ASP A 12 38.44 12.86 -7.18
C ASP A 12 37.52 13.19 -8.39
N PRO A 13 36.54 14.11 -8.28
CA PRO A 13 35.68 14.45 -9.41
C PRO A 13 36.46 15.30 -10.43
N ALA A 14 36.62 14.77 -11.65
CA ALA A 14 37.07 15.42 -12.88
C ALA A 14 37.89 16.74 -12.71
N LYS A 15 39.22 16.61 -12.60
CA LYS A 15 40.14 17.76 -12.74
C LYS A 15 40.02 18.35 -14.15
N GLU A 16 39.59 19.62 -14.24
CA GLU A 16 39.80 20.42 -15.45
C GLU A 16 41.33 20.62 -15.63
N PRO A 17 41.89 20.39 -16.83
CA PRO A 17 43.33 20.52 -17.03
C PRO A 17 43.78 21.97 -16.82
N GLY A 18 44.67 22.21 -15.84
CA GLY A 18 45.34 23.49 -15.61
C GLY A 18 44.82 24.35 -14.44
N VAL A 19 43.85 23.89 -13.66
CA VAL A 19 43.28 24.63 -12.51
C VAL A 19 43.69 23.97 -11.19
N GLU A 20 44.24 24.75 -10.26
CA GLU A 20 44.57 24.30 -8.90
C GLU A 20 43.31 24.38 -8.01
N VAL A 21 42.90 23.26 -7.41
CA VAL A 21 41.67 23.16 -6.60
C VAL A 21 42.03 23.05 -5.12
N ALA A 22 41.59 24.00 -4.32
CA ALA A 22 41.70 23.96 -2.87
C ALA A 22 40.38 23.43 -2.27
N TYR A 23 40.44 22.30 -1.56
CA TYR A 23 39.30 21.69 -0.88
C TYR A 23 39.28 22.08 0.59
N TYR A 24 38.14 22.57 1.08
CA TYR A 24 37.94 22.86 2.50
C TYR A 24 36.85 21.97 3.10
N ASN A 25 37.10 21.43 4.29
CA ASN A 25 36.14 20.64 5.07
C ASN A 25 36.03 21.23 6.49
N PRO A 26 34.82 21.63 6.94
CA PRO A 26 34.62 22.32 8.21
C PRO A 26 34.98 21.49 9.47
N LYS A 27 35.07 20.15 9.38
CA LYS A 27 35.35 19.26 10.54
C LYS A 27 36.83 18.96 10.78
N LYS A 28 37.76 19.52 10.00
CA LYS A 28 39.21 19.41 10.23
C LYS A 28 39.81 20.79 10.52
N LYS A 29 39.94 21.14 11.81
CA LYS A 29 40.86 22.20 12.23
C LYS A 29 42.30 21.72 12.00
N SER A 30 42.96 22.22 10.96
CA SER A 30 44.42 22.15 10.87
C SER A 30 45.01 23.50 11.28
N GLU A 31 45.82 23.50 12.33
CA GLU A 31 46.76 24.56 12.64
C GLU A 31 47.88 24.56 11.60
N ALA A 32 48.13 25.68 10.90
CA ALA A 32 49.48 26.25 10.71
C ALA A 32 49.57 27.43 9.71
N SER A 33 50.36 28.42 10.17
CA SER A 33 51.29 29.35 9.51
C SER A 33 50.80 30.61 8.77
N ASP A 34 51.01 31.75 9.46
CA ASP A 34 51.03 33.12 8.96
C ASP A 34 52.17 33.33 7.94
N ALA A 35 51.83 33.51 6.66
CA ALA A 35 52.63 34.23 5.64
C ALA A 35 51.96 34.31 4.24
N SER A 36 50.76 33.76 4.02
CA SER A 36 50.06 33.77 2.71
C SER A 36 48.71 34.49 2.69
N ASP A 37 48.31 35.15 3.77
CA ASP A 37 46.91 35.53 3.99
C ASP A 37 46.36 36.62 3.05
N ALA A 38 47.21 37.50 2.51
CA ALA A 38 46.74 38.62 1.67
C ALA A 38 46.25 38.20 0.27
N GLU A 39 46.73 37.09 -0.29
CA GLU A 39 46.20 36.52 -1.55
C GLU A 39 45.01 35.58 -1.30
N GLU A 40 44.96 34.94 -0.13
CA GLU A 40 43.85 34.05 0.27
C GLU A 40 42.56 34.80 0.63
N GLU A 41 42.64 36.04 1.11
CA GLU A 41 41.48 36.90 1.38
C GLU A 41 40.78 37.39 0.10
N GLN A 42 41.43 37.31 -1.07
CA GLN A 42 40.84 37.78 -2.32
C GLN A 42 39.83 36.79 -2.94
N ILE A 43 39.94 35.50 -2.64
CA ILE A 43 39.02 34.48 -3.16
C ILE A 43 37.76 34.49 -2.30
N LEU A 44 36.60 34.55 -2.95
CA LEU A 44 35.31 34.41 -2.27
C LEU A 44 35.22 32.99 -1.68
N LYS A 45 35.17 32.85 -0.36
CA LYS A 45 35.09 31.55 0.34
C LYS A 45 33.73 31.44 1.02
N VAL A 46 33.08 30.27 0.91
CA VAL A 46 31.84 29.97 1.63
C VAL A 46 32.17 29.75 3.11
N VAL A 47 31.49 30.49 3.98
CA VAL A 47 31.55 30.32 5.43
C VAL A 47 30.43 29.38 5.88
N ASN A 48 29.22 29.61 5.40
CA ASN A 48 28.05 28.82 5.75
C ASN A 48 27.01 28.80 4.61
N VAL A 49 26.16 27.79 4.59
CA VAL A 49 25.00 27.70 3.69
C VAL A 49 23.75 27.47 4.53
N GLU A 50 22.82 28.42 4.49
CA GLU A 50 21.52 28.31 5.13
C GLU A 50 20.47 27.90 4.10
N PHE A 51 19.90 26.71 4.29
CA PHE A 51 18.88 26.14 3.42
C PHE A 51 17.47 26.70 3.64
N ASN A 52 17.30 27.70 4.53
CA ASN A 52 16.01 28.29 4.89
C ASN A 52 14.93 27.22 5.15
N ILE A 53 15.28 26.14 5.87
CA ILE A 53 14.51 24.89 5.96
C ILE A 53 13.04 25.15 6.29
N PRO A 54 12.67 25.89 7.36
CA PRO A 54 11.26 26.08 7.72
C PRO A 54 10.43 26.78 6.64
N LEU A 55 11.03 27.71 5.89
CA LEU A 55 10.34 28.42 4.81
C LEU A 55 10.17 27.53 3.59
N ASN A 56 11.24 26.84 3.20
CA ASN A 56 11.23 25.98 2.02
C ASN A 56 10.33 24.76 2.24
N THR A 57 10.43 24.06 3.36
CA THR A 57 9.62 22.86 3.61
C THR A 57 8.13 23.20 3.70
N LYS A 58 7.77 24.35 4.29
CA LYS A 58 6.39 24.84 4.28
C LYS A 58 5.88 25.16 2.87
N LYS A 59 6.68 25.81 2.02
CA LYS A 59 6.33 26.07 0.61
C LYS A 59 6.17 24.76 -0.17
N HIS A 60 7.02 23.77 0.11
CA HIS A 60 7.04 22.47 -0.57
C HIS A 60 6.11 21.42 0.06
N ARG A 61 5.41 21.74 1.17
CA ARG A 61 4.52 20.83 1.90
C ARG A 61 5.25 19.56 2.33
N THR A 62 6.38 19.77 2.96
CA THR A 62 7.30 18.76 3.50
C THR A 62 7.69 19.08 4.95
N ASP A 63 7.06 20.08 5.57
CA ASP A 63 7.26 20.50 6.96
C ASP A 63 6.70 19.50 7.99
N LYS A 64 5.92 18.51 7.56
CA LYS A 64 5.46 17.41 8.42
C LYS A 64 6.54 16.35 8.70
N PHE A 65 7.58 16.25 7.84
CA PHE A 65 8.68 15.31 8.03
C PHE A 65 9.48 15.66 9.28
N GLU A 66 9.64 14.73 10.21
CA GLU A 66 10.33 14.97 11.49
C GLU A 66 11.78 15.43 11.29
N ILE A 67 12.44 14.97 10.23
CA ILE A 67 13.80 15.41 9.91
C ILE A 67 13.90 16.90 9.58
N THR A 68 12.79 17.60 9.34
CA THR A 68 12.77 19.04 9.00
C THR A 68 12.54 19.96 10.20
N GLU A 69 12.25 19.39 11.39
CA GLU A 69 11.90 20.16 12.58
C GLU A 69 13.09 21.00 13.09
N SER A 70 12.84 22.29 13.36
CA SER A 70 13.89 23.28 13.66
C SER A 70 14.61 23.08 15.00
N ASP A 71 14.05 22.27 15.91
CA ASP A 71 14.61 21.95 17.22
C ASP A 71 15.53 20.72 17.19
N ARG A 72 15.69 20.06 16.03
CA ARG A 72 16.72 19.04 15.83
C ARG A 72 18.12 19.65 15.80
N GLU A 73 19.09 18.84 16.20
CA GLU A 73 20.51 19.19 16.12
C GLU A 73 20.96 19.44 14.67
N GLU A 74 20.51 18.58 13.74
CA GLU A 74 20.80 18.66 12.30
C GLU A 74 19.49 18.52 11.50
N PRO A 75 18.73 19.62 11.29
CA PRO A 75 17.55 19.60 10.44
C PRO A 75 17.94 19.40 8.97
N GLN A 76 17.16 18.61 8.23
CA GLN A 76 17.42 18.26 6.83
C GLN A 76 16.42 18.94 5.90
N LEU A 77 16.87 19.36 4.73
CA LEU A 77 16.01 19.97 3.72
C LEU A 77 15.29 18.90 2.90
N VAL A 78 13.96 18.95 2.87
CA VAL A 78 13.11 18.09 2.04
C VAL A 78 12.31 18.94 1.07
N LEU A 79 12.46 18.67 -0.23
CA LEU A 79 11.85 19.43 -1.32
C LEU A 79 11.04 18.52 -2.23
N ARG A 80 10.30 19.14 -3.14
CA ARG A 80 9.59 18.47 -4.25
C ARG A 80 10.06 19.05 -5.57
N ARG A 81 10.32 18.19 -6.55
CA ARG A 81 10.82 18.59 -7.88
C ARG A 81 9.89 19.56 -8.61
N GLY A 82 10.40 20.30 -9.59
CA GLY A 82 9.61 21.25 -10.38
C GLY A 82 9.16 22.51 -9.64
N GLN A 83 9.54 22.68 -8.37
CA GLN A 83 9.24 23.86 -7.57
C GLN A 83 10.55 24.52 -7.10
N PRO A 84 10.67 25.86 -7.20
CA PRO A 84 11.88 26.57 -6.78
C PRO A 84 11.97 26.72 -5.26
N PHE A 85 13.21 26.80 -4.75
CA PHE A 85 13.52 26.99 -3.34
C PHE A 85 14.66 27.99 -3.15
N ASP A 86 14.74 28.60 -1.97
CA ASP A 86 15.70 29.68 -1.70
C ASP A 86 16.81 29.21 -0.75
N ILE A 87 18.08 29.44 -1.10
CA ILE A 87 19.23 29.23 -0.21
C ILE A 87 19.94 30.54 0.06
N THR A 88 20.52 30.70 1.25
CA THR A 88 21.34 31.87 1.60
C THR A 88 22.77 31.40 1.84
N VAL A 89 23.71 31.92 1.07
CA VAL A 89 25.14 31.60 1.21
C VAL A 89 25.83 32.75 1.91
N GLU A 90 26.54 32.45 2.99
CA GLU A 90 27.41 33.38 3.70
C GLU A 90 28.84 33.22 3.20
N PHE A 91 29.47 34.34 2.85
CA PHE A 91 30.85 34.38 2.39
C PHE A 91 31.77 35.11 3.37
N ASN A 92 33.09 34.92 3.20
CA ASN A 92 34.11 35.68 3.94
C ASN A 92 34.11 37.18 3.60
N ARG A 93 33.64 37.55 2.40
CA ARG A 93 33.53 38.93 1.92
C ARG A 93 32.29 39.08 1.01
N PRO A 94 31.87 40.32 0.67
CA PRO A 94 30.76 40.51 -0.26
C PRO A 94 31.00 39.91 -1.64
N PHE A 95 29.95 39.34 -2.23
CA PHE A 95 29.94 38.85 -3.61
C PHE A 95 29.84 40.03 -4.59
N VAL A 96 30.72 40.04 -5.59
CA VAL A 96 30.78 41.06 -6.65
C VAL A 96 30.68 40.37 -8.00
N ASP A 97 29.51 40.46 -8.64
CA ASP A 97 29.20 39.72 -9.88
C ASP A 97 30.18 40.03 -11.03
N GLU A 98 30.72 41.24 -11.11
CA GLU A 98 31.68 41.59 -12.16
C GLU A 98 33.00 40.80 -12.06
N THR A 99 33.39 40.40 -10.84
CA THR A 99 34.72 39.83 -10.57
C THR A 99 34.70 38.40 -10.06
N ASP A 100 33.57 37.94 -9.53
CA ASP A 100 33.40 36.61 -8.95
C ASP A 100 32.56 35.71 -9.89
N ASP A 101 32.96 34.45 -10.04
CA ASP A 101 32.15 33.41 -10.67
C ASP A 101 31.78 32.37 -9.62
N ILE A 102 30.49 32.04 -9.55
CA ILE A 102 29.90 31.11 -8.60
C ILE A 102 29.24 29.97 -9.37
N LYS A 103 29.48 28.74 -8.92
CA LYS A 103 28.76 27.56 -9.39
C LYS A 103 28.22 26.73 -8.23
N LEU A 104 26.99 26.29 -8.38
CA LEU A 104 26.34 25.32 -7.50
C LEU A 104 26.42 23.95 -8.16
N TYR A 105 26.63 22.90 -7.38
CA TYR A 105 26.63 21.53 -7.85
C TYR A 105 25.66 20.68 -7.04
N PHE A 106 24.90 19.84 -7.73
CA PHE A 106 24.06 18.82 -7.13
C PHE A 106 24.52 17.46 -7.62
N LEU A 107 24.81 16.58 -6.67
CA LEU A 107 25.37 15.26 -6.92
C LEU A 107 24.46 14.18 -6.34
N LEU A 108 24.19 13.14 -7.12
CA LEU A 108 23.39 11.98 -6.69
C LEU A 108 24.16 10.68 -6.89
N GLY A 109 24.12 9.82 -5.87
CA GLY A 109 24.71 8.50 -5.88
C GLY A 109 26.24 8.48 -5.80
N LYS A 110 26.81 7.27 -5.85
CA LYS A 110 28.25 7.04 -5.62
C LYS A 110 29.15 7.48 -6.77
N ARG A 111 28.60 7.57 -7.99
CA ARG A 111 29.33 7.96 -9.22
C ARG A 111 28.52 8.96 -10.05
N PRO A 112 28.39 10.22 -9.60
CA PRO A 112 27.66 11.26 -10.31
C PRO A 112 28.17 11.46 -11.75
N ASN A 113 27.26 11.60 -12.71
CA ASN A 113 27.59 11.84 -14.11
C ASN A 113 26.56 12.75 -14.79
N ARG A 114 27.03 13.70 -15.60
CA ARG A 114 26.19 14.64 -16.35
C ARG A 114 25.22 13.93 -17.30
N ARG A 115 25.67 12.88 -17.98
CA ARG A 115 24.84 12.15 -18.97
C ARG A 115 23.70 11.36 -18.33
N SER A 116 23.89 10.90 -17.09
CA SER A 116 22.83 10.23 -16.32
C SER A 116 21.90 11.21 -15.62
N GLY A 117 22.22 12.51 -15.61
CA GLY A 117 21.49 13.52 -14.86
C GLY A 117 21.79 13.52 -13.36
N THR A 118 22.78 12.75 -12.90
CA THR A 118 23.15 12.63 -11.48
C THR A 118 24.26 13.59 -11.05
N TYR A 119 24.82 14.35 -11.99
CA TYR A 119 25.71 15.49 -11.74
C TYR A 119 25.12 16.71 -12.45
N VAL A 120 24.81 17.75 -11.69
CA VAL A 120 24.30 19.03 -12.19
C VAL A 120 25.26 20.14 -11.75
N SER A 121 25.54 21.08 -12.65
CA SER A 121 26.34 22.28 -12.37
C SER A 121 25.58 23.51 -12.88
N LEU A 122 25.32 24.45 -11.98
CA LEU A 122 24.54 25.66 -12.24
C LEU A 122 25.46 26.86 -12.11
N LYS A 123 25.40 27.76 -13.08
CA LYS A 123 25.91 29.12 -12.96
C LYS A 123 24.78 30.05 -12.50
N LEU A 124 25.15 31.17 -11.88
CA LEU A 124 24.20 32.22 -11.60
C LEU A 124 23.73 32.88 -12.91
N HIS A 125 22.44 33.13 -13.02
CA HIS A 125 21.78 33.80 -14.14
C HIS A 125 20.71 34.78 -13.63
N ASP A 126 20.49 35.88 -14.34
CA ASP A 126 19.48 36.89 -13.96
C ASP A 126 18.05 36.51 -14.35
N GLU A 127 17.89 35.50 -15.19
CA GLU A 127 16.59 35.03 -15.68
C GLU A 127 15.97 33.98 -14.75
N ASP A 128 14.65 34.02 -14.62
CA ASP A 128 13.91 32.93 -14.01
C ASP A 128 13.90 31.75 -14.99
N LEU A 129 14.29 30.57 -14.50
CA LEU A 129 14.38 29.36 -15.32
C LEU A 129 13.38 28.29 -14.83
N PRO A 130 12.06 28.56 -14.82
CA PRO A 130 11.08 27.59 -14.35
C PRO A 130 11.12 26.32 -15.20
N LYS A 131 10.82 25.18 -14.57
CA LYS A 131 10.79 23.84 -15.18
C LYS A 131 12.13 23.31 -15.68
N GLN A 132 13.23 24.01 -15.41
CA GLN A 132 14.57 23.52 -15.71
C GLN A 132 15.52 23.88 -14.58
N TRP A 133 16.72 23.34 -14.67
CA TRP A 133 17.79 23.64 -13.72
C TRP A 133 18.26 25.10 -13.88
N GLY A 134 18.27 25.86 -12.79
CA GLY A 134 18.70 27.26 -12.79
C GLY A 134 19.02 27.78 -11.40
N ALA A 135 19.81 28.85 -11.32
CA ALA A 135 20.14 29.52 -10.06
C ALA A 135 20.15 31.03 -10.28
N LYS A 136 19.30 31.76 -9.56
CA LYS A 136 19.14 33.21 -9.70
C LYS A 136 19.45 33.94 -8.40
N PRO A 137 20.38 34.91 -8.38
CA PRO A 137 20.57 35.75 -7.21
C PRO A 137 19.35 36.68 -7.03
N ILE A 138 18.74 36.66 -5.85
CA ILE A 138 17.55 37.47 -5.54
C ILE A 138 17.81 38.54 -4.48
N LYS A 139 18.88 38.40 -3.69
CA LYS A 139 19.28 39.37 -2.68
C LYS A 139 20.79 39.30 -2.43
N ASN A 140 21.48 40.43 -2.49
CA ASN A 140 22.88 40.57 -2.11
C ASN A 140 22.97 41.60 -0.97
N ASN A 141 23.41 41.18 0.21
CA ASN A 141 23.47 42.04 1.39
C ASN A 141 24.76 41.78 2.18
N GLY A 142 25.78 42.61 1.95
CA GLY A 142 27.09 42.44 2.55
C GLY A 142 27.67 41.08 2.18
N ASN A 143 27.94 40.25 3.17
CA ASN A 143 28.53 38.92 2.98
C ASN A 143 27.50 37.82 2.62
N TYR A 144 26.21 38.15 2.54
CA TYR A 144 25.14 37.18 2.30
C TYR A 144 24.57 37.31 0.89
N LEU A 145 24.48 36.19 0.17
CA LEU A 145 23.82 36.09 -1.12
C LEU A 145 22.67 35.07 -1.02
N THR A 146 21.45 35.53 -1.23
CA THR A 146 20.29 34.65 -1.38
C THR A 146 20.08 34.31 -2.85
N VAL A 147 19.99 33.02 -3.14
CA VAL A 147 19.83 32.45 -4.48
C VAL A 147 18.55 31.61 -4.51
N THR A 148 17.69 31.86 -5.48
CA THR A 148 16.59 30.95 -5.81
C THR A 148 17.10 29.89 -6.78
N VAL A 149 16.92 28.62 -6.42
CA VAL A 149 17.28 27.46 -7.24
C VAL A 149 16.02 26.90 -7.89
N TYR A 150 16.04 26.77 -9.21
CA TYR A 150 14.98 26.16 -10.03
C TYR A 150 15.32 24.72 -10.34
N THR A 151 14.31 23.85 -10.30
CA THR A 151 14.44 22.42 -10.58
C THR A 151 13.51 21.98 -11.70
N PRO A 152 13.91 21.02 -12.57
CA PRO A 152 13.00 20.41 -13.54
C PRO A 152 11.91 19.57 -12.86
N PRO A 153 10.70 19.47 -13.43
CA PRO A 153 9.62 18.63 -12.91
C PRO A 153 9.86 17.13 -13.17
N ASP A 154 10.80 16.79 -14.05
CA ASP A 154 11.16 15.42 -14.43
C ASP A 154 12.55 15.00 -13.89
N MET A 155 13.10 15.76 -12.93
CA MET A 155 14.38 15.40 -12.33
C MET A 155 14.28 14.15 -11.44
N ILE A 156 15.44 13.56 -11.17
CA ILE A 156 15.58 12.34 -10.36
C ILE A 156 15.21 12.64 -8.91
N VAL A 157 14.30 11.85 -8.32
CA VAL A 157 14.05 11.89 -6.87
C VAL A 157 15.16 11.15 -6.13
N GLY A 158 15.56 11.64 -4.96
CA GLY A 158 16.71 11.09 -4.24
C GLY A 158 17.26 12.00 -3.17
N LYS A 159 18.33 11.50 -2.54
CA LYS A 159 19.16 12.24 -1.58
C LYS A 159 20.36 12.86 -2.30
N TRP A 160 20.31 14.17 -2.51
CA TRP A 160 21.30 14.91 -3.29
C TRP A 160 22.32 15.61 -2.38
N ASN A 161 23.60 15.47 -2.68
CA ASN A 161 24.66 16.24 -2.03
C ASN A 161 24.81 17.60 -2.72
N PHE A 162 24.96 18.65 -1.92
CA PHE A 162 25.14 20.02 -2.38
C PHE A 162 26.60 20.47 -2.24
N GLN A 163 27.15 21.04 -3.32
CA GLN A 163 28.49 21.63 -3.31
C GLN A 163 28.48 23.01 -3.96
N PHE A 164 29.46 23.81 -3.60
CA PHE A 164 29.61 25.16 -4.10
C PHE A 164 31.05 25.40 -4.54
N SER A 165 31.23 26.12 -5.64
CA SER A 165 32.56 26.61 -6.04
C SER A 165 32.55 28.08 -6.40
N SER A 166 33.64 28.73 -6.07
CA SER A 166 33.91 30.11 -6.43
C SER A 166 35.29 30.24 -7.05
N MET A 167 35.41 31.17 -7.99
CA MET A 167 36.68 31.55 -8.61
C MET A 167 36.64 33.04 -8.98
N LYS A 168 37.80 33.68 -9.04
CA LYS A 168 37.94 35.05 -9.53
C LYS A 168 38.01 35.02 -11.05
N ARG A 169 37.27 35.89 -11.74
CA ARG A 169 37.23 35.95 -13.22
C ARG A 169 38.56 36.41 -13.82
N GLU A 170 39.33 37.22 -13.10
CA GLU A 170 40.65 37.70 -13.52
C GLU A 170 41.79 37.11 -12.68
N GLY A 171 42.78 36.51 -13.34
CA GLY A 171 44.15 36.36 -12.83
C GLY A 171 44.47 35.16 -11.91
N LEU A 172 43.48 34.41 -11.40
CA LEU A 172 43.75 33.28 -10.49
C LEU A 172 43.28 31.94 -11.08
N LEU A 173 44.21 30.98 -11.23
CA LEU A 173 43.93 29.57 -11.53
C LEU A 173 43.47 28.77 -10.29
N LYS A 174 43.11 29.46 -9.19
CA LYS A 174 42.72 28.84 -7.92
C LYS A 174 41.20 28.82 -7.79
N LYS A 175 40.64 27.62 -7.73
CA LYS A 175 39.22 27.35 -7.49
C LYS A 175 39.01 26.97 -6.03
N TYR A 176 38.12 27.66 -5.33
CA TYR A 176 37.64 27.25 -4.01
C TYR A 176 36.47 26.28 -4.18
N MET A 177 36.49 25.17 -3.44
CA MET A 177 35.41 24.19 -3.37
C MET A 177 34.95 24.05 -1.92
N TYR A 178 33.67 24.35 -1.70
CA TYR A 178 32.94 24.00 -0.50
C TYR A 178 32.15 22.72 -0.76
N ASN A 179 32.43 21.71 0.07
CA ASN A 179 31.66 20.48 0.10
C ASN A 179 30.76 20.54 1.33
N GLY A 180 29.45 20.73 1.12
CA GLY A 180 28.49 20.64 2.21
C GLY A 180 28.36 19.19 2.65
N ASP A 181 28.30 18.98 3.96
CA ASP A 181 27.92 17.70 4.56
C ASP A 181 26.39 17.50 4.52
N ASP A 182 25.62 18.56 4.20
CA ASP A 182 24.17 18.56 4.19
C ASP A 182 23.59 17.94 2.92
N ASP A 183 22.75 16.92 3.11
CA ASP A 183 21.99 16.29 2.06
C ASP A 183 20.63 16.98 1.86
N VAL A 184 20.20 17.10 0.61
CA VAL A 184 18.89 17.62 0.20
C VAL A 184 18.05 16.50 -0.38
N TYR A 185 16.91 16.19 0.24
CA TYR A 185 15.95 15.24 -0.32
C TYR A 185 15.07 15.93 -1.34
N ILE A 186 14.90 15.30 -2.51
CA ILE A 186 13.99 15.77 -3.56
C ILE A 186 12.99 14.66 -3.86
N LEU A 187 11.70 14.96 -3.71
CA LEU A 187 10.58 14.04 -3.87
C LEU A 187 9.78 14.34 -5.15
N PHE A 188 8.85 13.44 -5.48
CA PHE A 188 7.83 13.70 -6.49
C PHE A 188 6.91 14.86 -6.05
N ASN A 189 6.37 15.60 -7.02
CA ASN A 189 5.59 16.79 -6.78
C ASN A 189 4.16 16.72 -7.35
N PRO A 190 3.19 16.22 -6.58
CA PRO A 190 1.82 16.12 -7.07
C PRO A 190 1.07 17.46 -7.07
N TRP A 191 1.70 18.56 -6.63
CA TRP A 191 1.21 19.94 -6.77
C TRP A 191 1.75 20.64 -8.03
N CYS A 192 2.73 20.08 -8.73
CA CYS A 192 3.32 20.68 -9.93
C CYS A 192 2.58 20.19 -11.18
N PRO A 193 1.92 21.06 -11.97
CA PRO A 193 1.17 20.67 -13.17
C PRO A 193 2.00 19.95 -14.25
N ASP A 194 3.32 20.15 -14.22
CA ASP A 194 4.25 19.55 -15.17
C ASP A 194 4.87 18.23 -14.67
N ASP A 195 4.59 17.83 -13.44
CA ASP A 195 5.03 16.54 -12.89
C ASP A 195 4.07 15.43 -13.32
N GLN A 196 4.63 14.26 -13.67
CA GLN A 196 3.88 13.07 -14.05
C GLN A 196 2.91 12.59 -12.95
N VAL A 197 3.11 12.95 -11.68
CA VAL A 197 2.19 12.62 -10.57
C VAL A 197 1.21 13.75 -10.19
N PHE A 198 1.06 14.78 -11.03
CA PHE A 198 0.18 15.92 -10.75
C PHE A 198 -1.26 15.50 -10.48
N LEU A 199 -1.82 15.96 -9.35
CA LEU A 199 -3.21 15.71 -8.95
C LEU A 199 -3.89 17.05 -8.63
N ASN A 200 -4.77 17.51 -9.52
CA ASN A 200 -5.42 18.83 -9.41
C ASN A 200 -6.61 18.87 -8.44
N ASP A 201 -6.51 18.22 -7.28
CA ASP A 201 -7.53 18.27 -6.22
C ASP A 201 -6.85 18.35 -4.84
N PRO A 202 -6.89 19.52 -4.19
CA PRO A 202 -6.29 19.70 -2.86
C PRO A 202 -6.82 18.75 -1.79
N ALA A 203 -8.10 18.36 -1.85
CA ALA A 203 -8.67 17.45 -0.87
C ALA A 203 -8.16 16.01 -1.07
N LEU A 204 -7.95 15.60 -2.33
CA LEU A 204 -7.31 14.32 -2.62
C LEU A 204 -5.82 14.33 -2.27
N LEU A 205 -5.13 15.47 -2.41
CA LEU A 205 -3.73 15.61 -1.98
C LEU A 205 -3.60 15.53 -0.45
N GLU A 206 -4.53 16.10 0.31
CA GLU A 206 -4.54 15.91 1.77
C GLU A 206 -4.69 14.43 2.11
N GLU A 207 -5.65 13.72 1.50
CA GLU A 207 -5.89 12.31 1.80
C GLU A 207 -4.77 11.37 1.31
N TYR A 208 -4.29 11.55 0.09
CA TYR A 208 -3.44 10.56 -0.59
C TYR A 208 -1.94 10.87 -0.52
N ILE A 209 -1.54 11.98 0.11
CA ILE A 209 -0.15 12.33 0.42
C ILE A 209 0.04 12.70 1.90
N LEU A 210 -0.79 13.60 2.43
CA LEU A 210 -0.53 14.26 3.72
C LEU A 210 -1.18 13.58 4.94
N ASN A 211 -2.15 12.70 4.74
CA ASN A 211 -2.82 11.96 5.80
C ASN A 211 -1.95 10.77 6.24
N GLU A 212 -1.63 10.68 7.53
CA GLU A 212 -0.76 9.64 8.11
C GLU A 212 -1.56 8.43 8.64
N SER A 213 -2.88 8.56 8.71
CA SER A 213 -3.78 7.51 9.18
C SER A 213 -4.77 7.14 8.08
N GLY A 214 -5.18 5.88 8.03
CA GLY A 214 -6.17 5.42 7.08
C GLY A 214 -6.93 4.20 7.56
N LYS A 215 -7.69 3.61 6.64
CA LYS A 215 -8.44 2.37 6.88
C LYS A 215 -8.22 1.42 5.71
N ILE A 216 -8.02 0.15 6.06
CA ILE A 216 -7.98 -0.96 5.12
C ILE A 216 -9.21 -1.81 5.38
N TYR A 217 -9.98 -2.13 4.35
CA TYR A 217 -11.23 -2.88 4.52
C TYR A 217 -10.96 -4.37 4.41
N SER A 218 -11.69 -5.17 5.19
CA SER A 218 -11.58 -6.63 5.25
C SER A 218 -12.95 -7.26 5.49
N GLY A 219 -13.01 -8.60 5.55
CA GLY A 219 -14.25 -9.34 5.73
C GLY A 219 -14.83 -9.82 4.40
N THR A 220 -16.13 -9.65 4.19
CA THR A 220 -16.83 -10.09 2.97
C THR A 220 -17.60 -8.93 2.36
N TRP A 221 -17.99 -9.07 1.09
CA TRP A 221 -18.67 -8.01 0.33
C TRP A 221 -19.98 -7.52 0.98
N ASN A 222 -20.64 -8.37 1.78
CA ASN A 222 -21.87 -8.08 2.54
C ASN A 222 -21.64 -7.79 4.04
N ASN A 223 -20.42 -7.96 4.55
CA ASN A 223 -20.05 -7.70 5.94
C ASN A 223 -18.63 -7.12 6.01
N ILE A 224 -18.50 -5.90 5.49
CA ILE A 224 -17.24 -5.16 5.38
C ILE A 224 -16.84 -4.58 6.74
N ARG A 225 -15.60 -4.82 7.18
CA ARG A 225 -15.04 -4.23 8.39
C ARG A 225 -13.87 -3.30 8.07
N PRO A 226 -13.88 -2.04 8.54
CA PRO A 226 -12.71 -1.19 8.50
C PRO A 226 -11.66 -1.66 9.51
N LYS A 227 -10.39 -1.65 9.10
CA LYS A 227 -9.24 -1.82 9.99
C LYS A 227 -8.43 -0.53 9.96
N PRO A 228 -8.35 0.24 11.05
CA PRO A 228 -7.52 1.44 11.10
C PRO A 228 -6.04 1.07 10.88
N TRP A 229 -5.31 1.96 10.22
CA TRP A 229 -3.91 1.75 9.89
C TRP A 229 -3.10 3.05 10.03
N ASN A 230 -1.98 2.97 10.75
CA ASN A 230 -0.99 4.03 10.84
C ASN A 230 0.05 3.89 9.70
N PHE A 231 -0.02 4.77 8.69
CA PHE A 231 0.97 4.81 7.62
C PHE A 231 2.28 5.50 8.04
N GLY A 232 2.19 6.60 8.79
CA GLY A 232 3.34 7.28 9.42
C GLY A 232 4.48 7.64 8.46
N GLN A 233 4.18 8.12 7.27
CA GLN A 233 5.17 8.42 6.23
C GLN A 233 6.16 9.55 6.56
N PHE A 234 5.94 10.30 7.64
CA PHE A 234 6.73 11.46 8.04
C PHE A 234 7.66 11.21 9.23
N GLU A 235 7.71 9.99 9.77
CA GLU A 235 8.67 9.60 10.80
C GLU A 235 10.12 9.79 10.31
N ASP A 236 11.03 10.05 11.24
CA ASP A 236 12.39 10.53 10.92
C ASP A 236 13.23 9.59 10.02
N PHE A 237 13.05 8.28 10.14
CA PHE A 237 13.79 7.29 9.36
C PHE A 237 13.21 7.00 7.97
N MET A 238 11.99 7.48 7.67
CA MET A 238 11.21 7.00 6.52
C MET A 238 11.86 7.29 5.18
N LEU A 239 12.39 8.51 4.97
CA LEU A 239 13.01 8.90 3.70
C LEU A 239 14.29 8.12 3.42
N ASP A 240 15.18 8.01 4.41
CA ASP A 240 16.39 7.20 4.29
C ASP A 240 16.04 5.72 4.02
N CYS A 241 15.01 5.18 4.68
CA CYS A 241 14.54 3.82 4.44
C CYS A 241 14.02 3.62 3.01
N CYS A 242 13.18 4.53 2.51
CA CYS A 242 12.61 4.44 1.16
C CYS A 242 13.70 4.52 0.08
N PHE A 243 14.65 5.46 0.19
CA PHE A 243 15.72 5.58 -0.80
C PHE A 243 16.71 4.42 -0.71
N TYR A 244 17.04 3.92 0.49
CA TYR A 244 17.86 2.72 0.64
C TYR A 244 17.22 1.51 -0.02
N LEU A 245 15.91 1.29 0.14
CA LEU A 245 15.19 0.19 -0.51
C LEU A 245 15.31 0.26 -2.04
N LEU A 246 15.11 1.44 -2.62
CA LEU A 246 15.28 1.65 -4.07
C LEU A 246 16.73 1.39 -4.51
N GLU A 247 17.73 1.86 -3.77
CA GLU A 247 19.14 1.65 -4.08
C GLU A 247 19.54 0.16 -3.98
N GLN A 248 19.13 -0.54 -2.92
CA GLN A 248 19.47 -1.96 -2.73
C GLN A 248 18.82 -2.87 -3.76
N SER A 249 17.70 -2.43 -4.33
CA SER A 249 17.01 -3.17 -5.40
C SER A 249 17.76 -3.19 -6.74
N GLY A 250 18.90 -2.49 -6.84
CA GLY A 250 19.66 -2.32 -8.08
C GLY A 250 19.02 -1.36 -9.07
N MET A 251 18.04 -0.55 -8.64
CA MET A 251 17.44 0.47 -9.49
C MET A 251 18.47 1.53 -9.83
N VAL A 252 18.76 1.67 -11.12
CA VAL A 252 19.67 2.72 -11.62
C VAL A 252 19.09 4.10 -11.32
N GLU A 253 19.90 5.00 -10.78
CA GLU A 253 19.45 6.29 -10.24
C GLU A 253 18.67 7.10 -11.28
N LYS A 254 19.12 7.10 -12.54
CA LYS A 254 18.41 7.79 -13.64
C LYS A 254 16.94 7.37 -13.77
N ARG A 255 16.60 6.12 -13.47
CA ARG A 255 15.23 5.60 -13.57
C ARG A 255 14.32 6.10 -12.44
N MET A 256 14.89 6.60 -11.34
CA MET A 256 14.11 7.15 -10.23
C MET A 256 13.40 8.46 -10.61
N ASN A 257 13.65 9.03 -11.79
CA ASN A 257 12.86 10.15 -12.29
C ASN A 257 11.45 9.76 -12.78
N ASN A 258 11.18 8.48 -12.99
CA ASN A 258 9.95 7.99 -13.60
C ASN A 258 9.08 7.26 -12.55
N PRO A 259 7.89 7.80 -12.18
CA PRO A 259 7.01 7.19 -11.19
C PRO A 259 6.47 5.82 -11.62
N VAL A 260 6.35 5.52 -12.92
CA VAL A 260 5.93 4.19 -13.43
C VAL A 260 6.96 3.13 -13.02
N LEU A 261 8.24 3.43 -13.25
CA LEU A 261 9.33 2.52 -12.91
C LEU A 261 9.54 2.42 -11.39
N VAL A 262 9.37 3.53 -10.66
CA VAL A 262 9.45 3.54 -9.20
C VAL A 262 8.30 2.73 -8.60
N ALA A 263 7.05 2.92 -9.05
CA ALA A 263 5.90 2.17 -8.56
C ALA A 263 6.02 0.65 -8.85
N ARG A 264 6.44 0.29 -10.07
CA ARG A 264 6.74 -1.12 -10.41
C ARG A 264 7.83 -1.67 -9.48
N LYS A 265 8.89 -0.91 -9.21
CA LYS A 265 9.95 -1.34 -8.30
C LYS A 265 9.44 -1.50 -6.86
N ILE A 266 8.64 -0.57 -6.36
CA ILE A 266 8.01 -0.64 -5.03
C ILE A 266 7.21 -1.95 -4.86
N SER A 267 6.40 -2.32 -5.85
CA SER A 267 5.63 -3.57 -5.81
C SER A 267 6.51 -4.83 -5.64
N SER A 268 7.74 -4.81 -6.16
CA SER A 268 8.69 -5.95 -6.06
C SER A 268 9.59 -5.95 -4.82
N ILE A 269 9.75 -4.82 -4.11
CA ILE A 269 10.71 -4.70 -2.98
C ILE A 269 10.02 -4.66 -1.63
N VAL A 270 8.69 -4.55 -1.61
CA VAL A 270 7.92 -4.65 -0.38
C VAL A 270 7.76 -6.11 0.07
N ASN A 271 7.66 -7.06 -0.85
CA ASN A 271 7.76 -8.48 -0.53
C ASN A 271 9.22 -8.99 -0.58
N ALA A 272 9.53 -10.02 0.20
CA ALA A 272 10.87 -10.55 0.35
C ALA A 272 11.26 -11.67 -0.62
N GLN A 273 10.35 -12.09 -1.50
CA GLN A 273 10.45 -13.37 -2.22
C GLN A 273 11.68 -13.46 -3.13
N ASP A 274 12.03 -12.36 -3.80
CA ASP A 274 13.15 -12.35 -4.76
C ASP A 274 14.38 -11.56 -4.27
N ASN A 275 14.16 -10.44 -3.57
CA ASN A 275 15.16 -9.39 -3.40
C ASN A 275 15.49 -9.03 -1.93
N ASN A 276 15.16 -9.90 -0.97
CA ASN A 276 15.25 -9.57 0.47
C ASN A 276 14.52 -8.24 0.81
N GLY A 277 13.36 -8.03 0.21
CA GLY A 277 12.50 -6.88 0.43
C GLY A 277 11.96 -6.78 1.87
N VAL A 278 11.01 -5.88 2.09
CA VAL A 278 10.62 -5.47 3.45
C VAL A 278 9.99 -6.61 4.26
N LEU A 279 9.05 -7.37 3.69
CA LEU A 279 8.19 -8.29 4.42
C LEU A 279 8.25 -9.72 3.88
N VAL A 280 8.31 -10.69 4.80
CA VAL A 280 8.15 -12.12 4.49
C VAL A 280 6.66 -12.48 4.55
N GLY A 281 6.12 -13.01 3.45
CA GLY A 281 4.74 -13.49 3.40
C GLY A 281 4.54 -14.81 4.15
N ASN A 282 3.45 -14.96 4.90
CA ASN A 282 3.10 -16.23 5.55
C ASN A 282 1.58 -16.37 5.71
N TRP A 283 1.04 -17.49 5.21
CA TRP A 283 -0.38 -17.86 5.26
C TRP A 283 -0.65 -19.20 5.96
N SER A 284 0.35 -19.78 6.64
CA SER A 284 0.24 -21.11 7.25
C SER A 284 -0.67 -21.17 8.47
N GLY A 285 -0.97 -20.01 9.09
CA GLY A 285 -1.59 -19.91 10.41
C GLY A 285 -0.62 -20.11 11.58
N ASP A 286 0.62 -20.55 11.32
CA ASP A 286 1.71 -20.58 12.30
C ASP A 286 2.66 -19.41 12.04
N TYR A 287 2.62 -18.44 12.95
CA TYR A 287 3.43 -17.22 12.92
C TYR A 287 4.59 -17.28 13.92
N SER A 288 4.97 -18.47 14.39
CA SER A 288 6.14 -18.64 15.23
C SER A 288 7.41 -18.09 14.53
N GLY A 289 8.25 -17.38 15.31
CA GLY A 289 9.43 -16.70 14.78
C GLY A 289 9.20 -15.31 14.19
N GLY A 290 7.97 -14.79 14.22
CA GLY A 290 7.66 -13.43 13.78
C GLY A 290 6.42 -12.85 14.47
N THR A 291 5.90 -11.77 13.90
CA THR A 291 4.63 -11.14 14.29
C THR A 291 3.52 -11.64 13.38
N SER A 292 2.37 -11.99 13.95
CA SER A 292 1.18 -12.34 13.16
C SER A 292 0.77 -11.18 12.25
N PRO A 293 0.45 -11.42 10.97
CA PRO A 293 -0.06 -10.39 10.06
C PRO A 293 -1.29 -9.64 10.60
N LEU A 294 -2.10 -10.30 11.45
CA LEU A 294 -3.30 -9.74 12.06
C LEU A 294 -3.00 -8.69 13.14
N ALA A 295 -1.86 -8.78 13.80
CA ALA A 295 -1.48 -7.94 14.94
C ALA A 295 -0.92 -6.56 14.55
N TRP A 296 -0.56 -6.38 13.28
CA TRP A 296 -0.07 -5.08 12.80
C TRP A 296 -1.20 -4.04 12.79
N GLY A 297 -0.95 -2.90 13.45
CA GLY A 297 -1.79 -1.69 13.43
C GLY A 297 -1.24 -0.57 12.53
N GLY A 298 -0.05 -0.75 11.93
CA GLY A 298 0.60 0.27 11.13
C GLY A 298 1.92 -0.18 10.50
N SER A 299 2.39 0.63 9.55
CA SER A 299 3.62 0.38 8.77
C SER A 299 4.89 0.81 9.51
N VAL A 300 4.78 1.75 10.47
CA VAL A 300 5.94 2.40 11.12
C VAL A 300 6.86 1.37 11.76
N LYS A 301 6.33 0.48 12.60
CA LYS A 301 7.13 -0.58 13.25
C LYS A 301 7.83 -1.51 12.26
N ILE A 302 7.15 -1.86 11.18
CA ILE A 302 7.67 -2.76 10.14
C ILE A 302 8.88 -2.11 9.46
N LEU A 303 8.70 -0.86 9.01
CA LEU A 303 9.75 -0.13 8.30
C LEU A 303 10.89 0.30 9.23
N GLU A 304 10.62 0.60 10.51
CA GLU A 304 11.63 0.91 11.51
C GLU A 304 12.49 -0.33 11.82
N GLU A 305 11.87 -1.50 11.97
CA GLU A 305 12.58 -2.76 12.18
C GLU A 305 13.44 -3.13 10.96
N TYR A 306 12.87 -3.03 9.75
CA TYR A 306 13.62 -3.21 8.52
C TYR A 306 14.78 -2.22 8.43
N TRP A 307 14.54 -0.94 8.70
CA TRP A 307 15.56 0.10 8.64
C TRP A 307 16.69 -0.15 9.64
N ARG A 308 16.38 -0.58 10.85
CA ARG A 308 17.39 -0.87 11.88
C ARG A 308 18.21 -2.11 11.57
N THR A 309 17.58 -3.15 11.02
CA THR A 309 18.20 -4.47 10.85
C THR A 309 18.74 -4.72 9.44
N LYS A 310 18.24 -3.98 8.44
CA LYS A 310 18.39 -4.21 7.00
C LYS A 310 17.99 -5.63 6.57
N LYS A 311 17.04 -6.23 7.27
CA LYS A 311 16.55 -7.59 7.04
C LYS A 311 15.03 -7.58 6.92
N SER A 312 14.50 -8.50 6.13
CA SER A 312 13.06 -8.70 5.97
C SER A 312 12.40 -8.98 7.32
N VAL A 313 11.21 -8.41 7.51
CA VAL A 313 10.40 -8.50 8.72
C VAL A 313 9.35 -9.58 8.53
N SER A 314 9.18 -10.43 9.55
CA SER A 314 8.22 -11.53 9.55
C SER A 314 7.02 -11.17 10.45
N PHE A 315 5.75 -11.29 10.03
CA PHE A 315 5.24 -11.69 8.71
C PHE A 315 4.21 -10.69 8.18
N GLY A 316 3.93 -10.76 6.88
CA GLY A 316 2.92 -9.96 6.19
C GLY A 316 1.93 -10.81 5.37
N GLN A 317 0.78 -10.21 5.09
CA GLN A 317 -0.25 -10.67 4.14
C GLN A 317 -0.73 -9.45 3.34
N CYS A 318 -1.65 -9.60 2.38
CA CYS A 318 -1.98 -8.57 1.38
C CYS A 318 -2.26 -7.16 1.96
N TRP A 319 -3.05 -7.04 3.03
CA TRP A 319 -3.30 -5.73 3.68
C TRP A 319 -2.05 -5.13 4.32
N VAL A 320 -1.14 -5.95 4.84
CA VAL A 320 0.13 -5.49 5.44
C VAL A 320 1.06 -4.97 4.35
N PHE A 321 1.16 -5.70 3.23
CA PHE A 321 1.90 -5.25 2.05
C PHE A 321 1.34 -3.93 1.52
N SER A 322 0.02 -3.84 1.35
CA SER A 322 -0.67 -2.61 0.91
C SER A 322 -0.44 -1.42 1.86
N GLY A 323 -0.45 -1.68 3.18
CA GLY A 323 -0.11 -0.70 4.20
C GLY A 323 1.30 -0.12 4.01
N VAL A 324 2.29 -0.99 3.83
CA VAL A 324 3.70 -0.59 3.61
C VAL A 324 3.89 0.13 2.28
N VAL A 325 3.27 -0.35 1.18
CA VAL A 325 3.32 0.33 -0.12
C VAL A 325 2.75 1.74 -0.02
N THR A 326 1.62 1.91 0.69
CA THR A 326 1.00 3.22 0.90
C THR A 326 1.97 4.17 1.61
N SER A 327 2.61 3.73 2.69
CA SER A 327 3.59 4.53 3.42
C SER A 327 4.77 4.97 2.55
N ILE A 328 5.35 4.04 1.78
CA ILE A 328 6.49 4.32 0.89
C ILE A 328 6.10 5.30 -0.22
N CYS A 329 4.97 5.06 -0.90
CA CYS A 329 4.53 5.93 -2.00
C CYS A 329 4.21 7.35 -1.50
N ARG A 330 3.49 7.50 -0.36
CA ARG A 330 3.21 8.81 0.24
C ARG A 330 4.50 9.52 0.65
N CYS A 331 5.44 8.80 1.26
CA CYS A 331 6.76 9.31 1.65
C CYS A 331 7.52 9.89 0.45
N LEU A 332 7.52 9.19 -0.69
CA LEU A 332 8.18 9.61 -1.92
C LEU A 332 7.42 10.70 -2.71
N GLY A 333 6.17 11.01 -2.32
CA GLY A 333 5.34 12.02 -2.98
C GLY A 333 4.48 11.50 -4.14
N ILE A 334 4.25 10.18 -4.25
CA ILE A 334 3.35 9.58 -5.23
C ILE A 334 1.96 9.43 -4.58
N PRO A 335 0.90 10.08 -5.09
CA PRO A 335 -0.42 9.95 -4.49
C PRO A 335 -0.91 8.50 -4.57
N VAL A 336 -1.36 7.97 -3.43
CA VAL A 336 -1.69 6.54 -3.30
C VAL A 336 -2.85 6.31 -2.33
N ARG A 337 -3.62 5.26 -2.62
CA ARG A 337 -4.63 4.71 -1.72
C ARG A 337 -4.58 3.19 -1.68
N SER A 338 -4.85 2.64 -0.50
CA SER A 338 -5.09 1.19 -0.33
C SER A 338 -6.47 0.85 -0.86
N VAL A 339 -6.59 -0.27 -1.58
CA VAL A 339 -7.84 -0.72 -2.21
C VAL A 339 -8.11 -2.17 -1.83
N THR A 340 -9.32 -2.43 -1.35
CA THR A 340 -9.79 -3.78 -1.06
C THR A 340 -10.77 -4.22 -2.14
N ASN A 341 -10.50 -5.36 -2.76
CA ASN A 341 -11.44 -6.06 -3.65
C ASN A 341 -12.07 -7.24 -2.90
N PHE A 342 -13.39 -7.35 -2.85
CA PHE A 342 -14.06 -8.51 -2.22
C PHE A 342 -14.46 -9.54 -3.27
N ALA A 343 -14.41 -10.83 -2.90
CA ALA A 343 -14.49 -11.93 -3.85
C ALA A 343 -13.47 -11.75 -5.01
N SER A 344 -12.19 -11.55 -4.63
CA SER A 344 -11.10 -11.35 -5.58
C SER A 344 -10.72 -12.68 -6.19
N ALA A 345 -10.79 -12.77 -7.51
CA ALA A 345 -10.34 -13.94 -8.23
C ALA A 345 -8.80 -14.03 -8.20
N HIS A 346 -8.28 -15.24 -8.05
CA HIS A 346 -6.88 -15.55 -8.28
C HIS A 346 -6.84 -16.63 -9.37
N ASP A 347 -6.81 -16.15 -10.61
CA ASP A 347 -6.74 -16.95 -11.84
C ASP A 347 -5.28 -17.35 -12.08
N THR A 348 -5.01 -18.65 -11.94
CA THR A 348 -3.64 -19.20 -11.97
C THR A 348 -3.18 -19.62 -13.37
N ASP A 349 -4.09 -19.68 -14.35
CA ASP A 349 -3.81 -20.09 -15.72
C ASP A 349 -4.09 -19.00 -16.77
N ALA A 350 -4.52 -17.82 -16.32
CA ALA A 350 -4.82 -16.65 -17.11
C ALA A 350 -5.96 -16.87 -18.13
N SER A 351 -6.91 -17.75 -17.79
CA SER A 351 -8.10 -18.09 -18.58
C SER A 351 -9.19 -17.01 -18.59
N LEU A 352 -9.10 -16.04 -17.66
CA LEU A 352 -10.14 -15.05 -17.34
C LEU A 352 -11.42 -15.67 -16.75
N THR A 353 -11.35 -16.93 -16.33
CA THR A 353 -12.39 -17.64 -15.60
C THR A 353 -11.85 -18.18 -14.29
N ILE A 354 -12.75 -18.57 -13.39
CA ILE A 354 -12.40 -19.33 -12.19
C ILE A 354 -13.07 -20.69 -12.29
N ASP A 355 -12.27 -21.71 -12.49
CA ASP A 355 -12.73 -23.05 -12.82
C ASP A 355 -12.75 -23.96 -11.60
N ASN A 356 -13.91 -24.56 -11.31
CA ASN A 356 -14.11 -25.45 -10.18
C ASN A 356 -14.69 -26.79 -10.64
N TYR A 357 -13.93 -27.85 -10.43
CA TYR A 357 -14.21 -29.21 -10.84
C TYR A 357 -14.79 -30.05 -9.70
N TRP A 358 -15.87 -30.77 -10.02
CA TRP A 358 -16.65 -31.58 -9.11
C TRP A 358 -16.89 -32.97 -9.72
N SER A 359 -16.94 -33.98 -8.87
CA SER A 359 -17.33 -35.34 -9.24
C SER A 359 -18.85 -35.51 -9.34
N TRP A 360 -19.29 -36.67 -9.85
CA TRP A 360 -20.71 -37.00 -9.97
C TRP A 360 -21.44 -37.10 -8.62
N ASP A 361 -20.71 -37.46 -7.56
CA ASP A 361 -21.15 -37.56 -6.17
C ASP A 361 -20.93 -36.26 -5.37
N ASN A 362 -20.77 -35.15 -6.09
CA ASN A 362 -20.71 -33.80 -5.53
C ASN A 362 -19.51 -33.60 -4.58
N GLN A 363 -18.37 -34.25 -4.85
CA GLN A 363 -17.10 -34.03 -4.16
C GLN A 363 -16.17 -33.16 -5.01
N PRO A 364 -15.32 -32.30 -4.41
CA PRO A 364 -14.32 -31.54 -5.16
C PRO A 364 -13.30 -32.47 -5.79
N LEU A 365 -12.91 -32.18 -7.03
CA LEU A 365 -11.77 -32.82 -7.67
C LEU A 365 -10.53 -31.95 -7.45
N GLU A 366 -9.94 -32.08 -6.26
CA GLU A 366 -8.86 -31.20 -5.77
C GLU A 366 -7.66 -31.12 -6.73
N GLU A 367 -7.38 -32.17 -7.50
CA GLU A 367 -6.28 -32.19 -8.48
C GLU A 367 -6.46 -31.25 -9.67
N TYR A 368 -7.68 -30.74 -9.92
CA TYR A 368 -7.97 -29.79 -11.00
C TYR A 368 -8.34 -28.39 -10.47
N ASN A 369 -8.46 -28.19 -9.16
CA ASN A 369 -8.94 -26.94 -8.55
C ASN A 369 -7.78 -26.07 -8.07
N ASN A 370 -7.03 -25.48 -9.01
CA ASN A 370 -5.90 -24.60 -8.69
C ASN A 370 -6.31 -23.14 -8.46
N ASP A 371 -7.36 -22.67 -9.13
CA ASP A 371 -7.86 -21.32 -8.94
C ASP A 371 -8.51 -21.14 -7.57
N SER A 372 -8.42 -19.92 -7.04
CA SER A 372 -9.10 -19.58 -5.80
C SER A 372 -9.84 -18.25 -5.90
N ILE A 373 -10.86 -18.12 -5.06
CA ILE A 373 -11.52 -16.83 -4.81
C ILE A 373 -11.16 -16.44 -3.40
N TRP A 374 -10.42 -15.35 -3.27
CA TRP A 374 -10.09 -14.74 -2.00
C TRP A 374 -11.30 -13.94 -1.53
N ASN A 375 -11.67 -14.11 -0.26
CA ASN A 375 -12.81 -13.39 0.33
C ASN A 375 -12.65 -11.89 0.16
N PHE A 376 -11.41 -11.44 0.35
CA PHE A 376 -10.94 -10.16 -0.11
C PHE A 376 -9.45 -10.22 -0.43
N HIS A 377 -9.01 -9.30 -1.28
CA HIS A 377 -7.62 -9.03 -1.56
C HIS A 377 -7.36 -7.52 -1.47
N VAL A 378 -6.13 -7.12 -1.15
CA VAL A 378 -5.79 -5.72 -0.92
C VAL A 378 -4.52 -5.36 -1.69
N TRP A 379 -4.62 -4.33 -2.53
CA TRP A 379 -3.52 -3.76 -3.31
C TRP A 379 -3.51 -2.23 -3.19
N ASN A 380 -2.85 -1.52 -4.11
CA ASN A 380 -2.78 -0.06 -4.11
C ASN A 380 -3.11 0.56 -5.46
N ASP A 381 -3.87 1.67 -5.46
CA ASP A 381 -3.95 2.57 -6.61
C ASP A 381 -2.93 3.70 -6.42
N VAL A 382 -2.07 3.91 -7.41
CA VAL A 382 -1.12 5.04 -7.49
C VAL A 382 -1.49 5.99 -8.63
N TRP A 383 -1.44 7.29 -8.38
CA TRP A 383 -1.83 8.31 -9.37
C TRP A 383 -0.64 8.77 -10.21
N MET A 384 -0.71 8.60 -11.53
CA MET A 384 0.29 9.13 -12.46
C MET A 384 -0.21 9.18 -13.91
N ALA A 385 0.41 10.01 -14.74
CA ALA A 385 0.30 9.90 -16.18
C ALA A 385 1.09 8.69 -16.72
N ARG A 386 0.65 8.15 -17.87
CA ARG A 386 1.21 6.99 -18.57
C ARG A 386 1.61 7.37 -20.00
N PRO A 387 2.67 8.18 -20.18
CA PRO A 387 3.15 8.55 -21.51
C PRO A 387 3.69 7.35 -22.32
N ASP A 388 3.89 6.21 -21.67
CA ASP A 388 4.23 4.92 -22.27
C ASP A 388 3.03 4.16 -22.87
N LEU A 389 1.79 4.60 -22.61
CA LEU A 389 0.55 3.97 -23.07
C LEU A 389 -0.25 4.88 -24.01
N PRO A 390 -1.27 4.35 -24.72
CA PRO A 390 -2.23 5.14 -25.47
C PRO A 390 -2.95 6.20 -24.63
N GLU A 391 -3.50 7.20 -25.31
CA GLU A 391 -4.32 8.23 -24.68
C GLU A 391 -5.51 7.60 -23.93
N GLY A 392 -5.83 8.13 -22.75
CA GLY A 392 -6.87 7.59 -21.87
C GLY A 392 -6.36 6.68 -20.76
N CYS A 393 -5.10 6.25 -20.76
CA CYS A 393 -4.55 5.38 -19.70
C CYS A 393 -4.00 6.11 -18.46
N ASN A 394 -4.03 7.44 -18.44
CA ASN A 394 -3.58 8.27 -17.30
C ASN A 394 -4.50 8.11 -16.07
N GLY A 395 -4.01 8.55 -14.90
CA GLY A 395 -4.77 8.61 -13.66
C GLY A 395 -4.36 7.50 -12.69
N TRP A 396 -5.34 6.85 -12.07
CA TRP A 396 -5.08 5.74 -11.14
C TRP A 396 -4.52 4.51 -11.87
N GLN A 397 -3.48 3.92 -11.29
CA GLN A 397 -2.85 2.67 -11.72
C GLN A 397 -2.80 1.67 -10.56
N ALA A 398 -3.26 0.44 -10.77
CA ALA A 398 -3.18 -0.62 -9.78
C ALA A 398 -1.75 -1.19 -9.72
N ILE A 399 -1.16 -1.25 -8.53
CA ILE A 399 0.05 -2.02 -8.22
C ILE A 399 -0.27 -2.98 -7.08
N ASP A 400 0.29 -4.18 -7.15
CA ASP A 400 0.18 -5.16 -6.07
C ASP A 400 1.55 -5.70 -5.69
N ALA A 401 1.86 -5.59 -4.40
CA ALA A 401 3.09 -6.08 -3.81
C ALA A 401 2.96 -7.48 -3.20
N THR A 402 1.74 -8.04 -3.19
CA THR A 402 1.49 -9.40 -2.73
C THR A 402 2.09 -10.39 -3.73
N PRO A 403 2.94 -11.35 -3.29
CA PRO A 403 3.54 -12.31 -4.19
C PRO A 403 2.52 -13.39 -4.58
N GLN A 404 1.71 -13.11 -5.60
CA GLN A 404 0.75 -14.04 -6.21
C GLN A 404 1.37 -14.66 -7.46
N GLU A 405 1.50 -13.88 -8.52
CA GLU A 405 2.09 -14.30 -9.80
C GLU A 405 3.36 -13.53 -10.12
N THR A 406 4.20 -14.11 -10.98
CA THR A 406 5.43 -13.44 -11.43
C THR A 406 5.19 -12.61 -12.69
N SER A 407 5.63 -11.35 -12.68
CA SER A 407 5.74 -10.49 -13.86
C SER A 407 7.20 -10.38 -14.27
N GLU A 408 7.54 -10.82 -15.49
CA GLU A 408 8.91 -10.84 -16.00
C GLU A 408 9.90 -11.59 -15.08
N GLY A 409 9.41 -12.64 -14.38
CA GLY A 409 10.19 -13.48 -13.49
C GLY A 409 10.42 -12.93 -12.08
N LEU A 410 9.72 -11.86 -11.69
CA LEU A 410 9.72 -11.31 -10.34
C LEU A 410 8.30 -11.29 -9.76
N TYR A 411 8.15 -11.52 -8.46
CA TYR A 411 6.88 -11.38 -7.76
C TYR A 411 6.53 -9.90 -7.59
N CYS A 412 5.80 -9.39 -8.58
CA CYS A 412 5.30 -8.03 -8.64
C CYS A 412 4.15 -7.92 -9.64
N ALA A 413 3.27 -6.94 -9.46
CA ALA A 413 2.23 -6.65 -10.43
C ALA A 413 1.98 -5.14 -10.57
N GLY A 414 1.74 -4.71 -11.81
CA GLY A 414 1.47 -3.32 -12.18
C GLY A 414 2.73 -2.48 -12.46
N PRO A 415 2.57 -1.16 -12.68
CA PRO A 415 1.32 -0.39 -12.63
C PRO A 415 0.39 -0.65 -13.82
N CYS A 416 -0.83 -1.09 -13.55
CA CYS A 416 -1.88 -1.33 -14.54
C CYS A 416 -2.88 -0.18 -14.57
N SER A 417 -3.20 0.37 -15.74
CA SER A 417 -4.20 1.44 -15.85
C SER A 417 -5.59 0.95 -15.48
N LEU A 418 -6.27 1.64 -14.55
CA LEU A 418 -7.66 1.28 -14.17
C LEU A 418 -8.63 1.42 -15.34
N ASN A 419 -8.38 2.35 -16.27
CA ASN A 419 -9.19 2.49 -17.48
C ASN A 419 -8.97 1.28 -18.41
N ALA A 420 -7.74 0.76 -18.51
CA ALA A 420 -7.46 -0.45 -19.28
C ALA A 420 -8.17 -1.68 -18.67
N ILE A 421 -8.19 -1.80 -17.34
CA ILE A 421 -8.94 -2.85 -16.63
C ILE A 421 -10.44 -2.70 -16.94
N LYS A 422 -11.00 -1.50 -16.79
CA LYS A 422 -12.42 -1.25 -17.01
C LYS A 422 -12.90 -1.57 -18.42
N ASP A 423 -12.09 -1.26 -19.42
CA ASP A 423 -12.41 -1.47 -20.84
C ASP A 423 -11.97 -2.84 -21.37
N GLY A 424 -11.38 -3.70 -20.53
CA GLY A 424 -10.91 -5.03 -20.94
C GLY A 424 -9.72 -4.98 -21.92
N LEU A 425 -8.85 -3.98 -21.81
CA LEU A 425 -7.64 -3.82 -22.63
C LEU A 425 -6.47 -4.62 -22.04
N VAL A 426 -6.62 -5.95 -22.02
CA VAL A 426 -5.74 -6.87 -21.27
C VAL A 426 -4.33 -7.07 -21.84
N ASP A 427 -4.07 -6.62 -23.07
CA ASP A 427 -2.75 -6.71 -23.72
C ASP A 427 -1.81 -5.54 -23.37
N LEU A 428 -2.30 -4.53 -22.65
CA LEU A 428 -1.50 -3.36 -22.27
C LEU A 428 -0.61 -3.66 -21.05
N PRO A 429 0.62 -3.12 -21.02
CA PRO A 429 1.46 -3.25 -19.84
C PRO A 429 0.98 -2.33 -18.70
N TYR A 430 1.10 -2.73 -17.45
CA TYR A 430 1.68 -3.98 -16.96
C TYR A 430 0.57 -4.86 -16.39
N ASP A 431 0.66 -6.17 -16.62
CA ASP A 431 -0.13 -7.19 -15.91
C ASP A 431 -1.66 -7.05 -16.03
N ALA A 432 -2.14 -6.39 -17.10
CA ALA A 432 -3.54 -6.05 -17.26
C ALA A 432 -4.49 -7.25 -17.32
N ARG A 433 -4.05 -8.37 -17.92
CA ARG A 433 -4.84 -9.61 -17.94
C ARG A 433 -5.08 -10.16 -16.53
N PHE A 434 -4.03 -10.25 -15.72
CA PHE A 434 -4.11 -10.71 -14.34
C PHE A 434 -5.04 -9.80 -13.52
N MET A 435 -4.77 -8.49 -13.53
CA MET A 435 -5.57 -7.49 -12.82
C MET A 435 -7.04 -7.46 -13.27
N PHE A 436 -7.32 -7.72 -14.55
CA PHE A 436 -8.68 -7.84 -15.07
C PHE A 436 -9.40 -9.06 -14.51
N ALA A 437 -8.75 -10.23 -14.52
CA ALA A 437 -9.30 -11.46 -13.98
C ALA A 437 -9.72 -11.29 -12.51
N GLU A 438 -8.88 -10.64 -11.69
CA GLU A 438 -9.15 -10.42 -10.26
C GLU A 438 -10.50 -9.74 -9.97
N VAL A 439 -10.99 -8.90 -10.89
CA VAL A 439 -12.23 -8.10 -10.71
C VAL A 439 -13.39 -8.49 -11.63
N ASN A 440 -13.14 -9.22 -12.72
CA ASN A 440 -14.14 -9.51 -13.76
C ASN A 440 -14.24 -11.01 -14.15
N ALA A 441 -13.44 -11.91 -13.58
CA ALA A 441 -13.52 -13.31 -13.97
C ALA A 441 -14.94 -13.88 -13.73
N ASP A 442 -15.44 -14.65 -14.70
CA ASP A 442 -16.67 -15.42 -14.52
C ASP A 442 -16.32 -16.78 -13.89
N ARG A 443 -17.20 -17.30 -13.03
CA ARG A 443 -16.97 -18.59 -12.38
C ARG A 443 -17.65 -19.72 -13.15
N VAL A 444 -16.93 -20.82 -13.31
CA VAL A 444 -17.40 -22.02 -14.02
C VAL A 444 -17.29 -23.23 -13.12
N HIS A 445 -18.43 -23.88 -12.86
CA HIS A 445 -18.47 -25.17 -12.16
C HIS A 445 -18.57 -26.30 -13.17
N TRP A 446 -17.52 -27.13 -13.26
CA TRP A 446 -17.44 -28.31 -14.11
C TRP A 446 -17.78 -29.56 -13.30
N ILE A 447 -18.91 -30.18 -13.60
CA ILE A 447 -19.39 -31.39 -12.91
C ILE A 447 -19.17 -32.59 -13.82
N TYR A 448 -18.31 -33.51 -13.39
CA TYR A 448 -17.99 -34.73 -14.12
C TYR A 448 -19.13 -35.75 -13.99
N GLY A 449 -19.80 -36.04 -15.10
CA GLY A 449 -20.93 -36.97 -15.18
C GLY A 449 -20.50 -38.44 -15.24
N LYS A 450 -21.43 -39.35 -14.91
CA LYS A 450 -21.22 -40.80 -15.03
C LYS A 450 -21.04 -41.28 -16.48
N ASP A 451 -21.47 -40.48 -17.44
CA ASP A 451 -21.30 -40.71 -18.87
C ASP A 451 -19.91 -40.32 -19.40
N GLY A 452 -19.02 -39.87 -18.51
CA GLY A 452 -17.66 -39.43 -18.83
C GLY A 452 -17.58 -38.05 -19.45
N ARG A 453 -18.65 -37.23 -19.35
CA ARG A 453 -18.70 -35.87 -19.89
C ARG A 453 -18.85 -34.85 -18.76
N TYR A 454 -18.31 -33.65 -18.97
CA TYR A 454 -18.54 -32.53 -18.06
C TYR A 454 -19.83 -31.79 -18.38
N GLN A 455 -20.62 -31.52 -17.33
CA GLN A 455 -21.66 -30.50 -17.32
C GLN A 455 -21.07 -29.22 -16.74
N LYS A 456 -21.52 -28.06 -17.22
CA LYS A 456 -21.03 -26.77 -16.71
C LYS A 456 -22.17 -25.90 -16.19
N GLN A 457 -21.91 -25.20 -15.10
CA GLN A 457 -22.75 -24.12 -14.60
C GLN A 457 -21.94 -22.84 -14.53
N PHE A 458 -22.46 -21.77 -15.13
CA PHE A 458 -21.87 -20.45 -15.06
C PHE A 458 -22.46 -19.64 -13.92
N GLN A 459 -21.61 -18.90 -13.24
CA GLN A 459 -21.99 -17.82 -12.36
C GLN A 459 -21.29 -16.55 -12.83
N GLN A 460 -22.10 -15.56 -13.19
CA GLN A 460 -21.66 -14.21 -13.55
C GLN A 460 -21.86 -13.29 -12.36
N ASN A 461 -21.15 -12.16 -12.33
CA ASN A 461 -21.34 -11.08 -11.34
C ASN A 461 -20.99 -11.49 -9.89
N THR A 462 -20.18 -12.53 -9.71
CA THR A 462 -19.77 -13.03 -8.38
C THR A 462 -18.40 -12.53 -7.93
N ILE A 463 -17.52 -12.19 -8.87
CA ILE A 463 -16.15 -11.71 -8.64
C ILE A 463 -16.12 -10.18 -8.57
N GLY A 464 -15.15 -9.62 -7.85
CA GLY A 464 -14.83 -8.20 -7.95
C GLY A 464 -15.90 -7.30 -7.33
N ARG A 465 -16.36 -7.61 -6.11
CA ARG A 465 -17.52 -6.95 -5.49
C ARG A 465 -17.07 -5.86 -4.51
N CYS A 466 -17.87 -4.81 -4.40
CA CYS A 466 -17.70 -3.75 -3.40
C CYS A 466 -16.26 -3.23 -3.28
N ILE A 467 -15.56 -3.02 -4.41
CA ILE A 467 -14.17 -2.56 -4.40
C ILE A 467 -14.11 -1.24 -3.63
N SER A 468 -13.36 -1.23 -2.53
CA SER A 468 -13.48 -0.23 -1.48
C SER A 468 -12.14 0.44 -1.20
N THR A 469 -12.19 1.73 -0.91
CA THR A 469 -11.06 2.49 -0.39
C THR A 469 -11.57 3.47 0.67
N LYS A 470 -10.67 4.06 1.44
CA LYS A 470 -11.04 5.12 2.38
C LYS A 470 -11.40 6.38 1.58
N ALA A 471 -12.55 6.95 1.89
CA ALA A 471 -12.99 8.21 1.34
C ALA A 471 -12.03 9.34 1.78
N PRO A 472 -11.71 10.28 0.87
CA PRO A 472 -11.12 11.56 1.26
C PRO A 472 -11.96 12.23 2.33
N SER A 473 -11.33 12.93 3.28
CA SER A 473 -12.04 13.58 4.39
C SER A 473 -13.16 14.53 3.93
N SER A 474 -13.04 15.13 2.74
CA SER A 474 -14.07 15.97 2.12
C SER A 474 -15.35 15.22 1.71
N LYS A 475 -15.27 13.90 1.54
CA LYS A 475 -16.38 13.00 1.17
C LYS A 475 -16.81 12.07 2.30
N ALA A 476 -16.00 11.95 3.36
CA ALA A 476 -16.32 11.12 4.51
C ALA A 476 -17.62 11.62 5.18
N THR A 477 -18.49 10.69 5.53
CA THR A 477 -19.73 10.99 6.26
C THR A 477 -19.58 10.60 7.73
N ARG A 478 -20.42 11.16 8.60
CA ARG A 478 -20.49 10.73 10.01
C ARG A 478 -20.75 9.22 10.16
N TRP A 479 -21.34 8.57 9.15
CA TRP A 479 -21.80 7.19 9.21
C TRP A 479 -20.86 6.20 8.52
N SER A 480 -20.00 6.68 7.62
CA SER A 480 -19.04 5.86 6.90
C SER A 480 -17.98 6.74 6.23
N ASP A 481 -16.73 6.31 6.35
CA ASP A 481 -15.57 6.82 5.63
C ASP A 481 -15.14 5.86 4.50
N ARG A 482 -15.99 4.93 4.08
CA ARG A 482 -15.76 4.02 2.94
C ARG A 482 -16.27 4.65 1.65
N GLU A 483 -15.43 4.69 0.62
CA GLU A 483 -15.82 5.00 -0.76
C GLU A 483 -15.86 3.71 -1.58
N ASP A 484 -17.00 3.45 -2.25
CA ASP A 484 -17.14 2.35 -3.20
C ASP A 484 -16.65 2.78 -4.59
N ILE A 485 -15.56 2.17 -5.04
CA ILE A 485 -14.88 2.49 -6.29
C ILE A 485 -15.03 1.36 -7.33
N THR A 486 -15.97 0.43 -7.14
CA THR A 486 -16.22 -0.69 -8.09
C THR A 486 -16.42 -0.18 -9.52
N HIS A 487 -17.13 0.95 -9.66
CA HIS A 487 -17.43 1.60 -10.94
C HIS A 487 -16.20 2.17 -11.68
N VAL A 488 -15.06 2.29 -10.99
CA VAL A 488 -13.78 2.72 -11.58
C VAL A 488 -13.07 1.53 -12.23
N TYR A 489 -13.25 0.33 -11.68
CA TYR A 489 -12.62 -0.91 -12.16
C TYR A 489 -13.44 -1.64 -13.21
N LYS A 490 -14.77 -1.55 -13.15
CA LYS A 490 -15.65 -2.24 -14.09
C LYS A 490 -16.95 -1.50 -14.33
N TYR A 491 -17.57 -1.81 -15.45
CA TYR A 491 -18.93 -1.37 -15.74
C TYR A 491 -19.94 -2.07 -14.82
N ARG A 492 -21.15 -1.50 -14.72
CA ARG A 492 -22.20 -2.06 -13.88
C ARG A 492 -22.61 -3.43 -14.41
N GLU A 493 -22.66 -4.42 -13.51
CA GLU A 493 -23.08 -5.79 -13.80
C GLU A 493 -24.42 -5.86 -14.54
N GLY A 494 -24.48 -6.73 -15.56
CA GLY A 494 -25.67 -6.95 -16.39
C GLY A 494 -25.91 -5.88 -17.46
N THR A 495 -24.99 -4.94 -17.65
CA THR A 495 -25.06 -3.95 -18.75
C THR A 495 -24.34 -4.46 -20.00
N LEU A 496 -24.71 -3.93 -21.17
CA LEU A 496 -24.03 -4.27 -22.43
C LEU A 496 -22.54 -3.90 -22.40
N MET A 497 -22.17 -2.77 -21.78
CA MET A 497 -20.77 -2.32 -21.70
C MET A 497 -19.92 -3.28 -20.86
N GLU A 498 -20.49 -3.78 -19.76
CA GLU A 498 -19.84 -4.76 -18.90
C GLU A 498 -19.56 -6.06 -19.68
N ARG A 499 -20.57 -6.64 -20.32
CA ARG A 499 -20.36 -7.84 -21.15
C ARG A 499 -19.45 -7.60 -22.36
N THR A 500 -19.46 -6.41 -22.94
CA THR A 500 -18.54 -6.03 -24.03
C THR A 500 -17.08 -6.03 -23.55
N ALA A 501 -16.80 -5.49 -22.36
CA ALA A 501 -15.45 -5.47 -21.79
C ALA A 501 -14.94 -6.90 -21.51
N VAL A 502 -15.78 -7.76 -20.92
CA VAL A 502 -15.45 -9.18 -20.70
C VAL A 502 -15.21 -9.91 -22.01
N TRP A 503 -16.07 -9.72 -23.02
CA TRP A 503 -15.86 -10.33 -24.34
C TRP A 503 -14.63 -9.78 -25.06
N HIS A 504 -14.31 -8.50 -24.91
CA HIS A 504 -13.09 -7.94 -25.48
C HIS A 504 -11.85 -8.60 -24.88
N ALA A 505 -11.79 -8.69 -23.55
CA ALA A 505 -10.72 -9.40 -22.85
C ALA A 505 -10.65 -10.88 -23.24
N ALA A 506 -11.77 -11.60 -23.19
CA ALA A 506 -11.87 -13.01 -23.57
C ALA A 506 -11.61 -13.26 -25.07
N SER A 507 -11.79 -12.26 -25.95
CA SER A 507 -11.59 -12.44 -27.39
C SER A 507 -10.15 -12.74 -27.77
N THR A 508 -9.22 -12.42 -26.86
CA THR A 508 -7.79 -12.71 -26.98
C THR A 508 -7.46 -14.20 -26.71
N ASP A 509 -8.43 -15.01 -26.27
CA ASP A 509 -8.33 -16.48 -26.16
C ASP A 509 -9.49 -17.19 -26.91
N GLU A 510 -9.19 -18.23 -27.69
CA GLU A 510 -10.20 -18.99 -28.43
C GLU A 510 -11.00 -19.96 -27.54
N ASN A 511 -10.43 -20.43 -26.43
CA ASN A 511 -11.09 -21.39 -25.54
C ASN A 511 -12.25 -20.75 -24.75
N THR A 512 -12.08 -19.51 -24.31
CA THR A 512 -13.07 -18.76 -23.51
C THR A 512 -14.32 -18.39 -24.32
N LYS A 513 -14.21 -18.22 -25.64
CA LYS A 513 -15.33 -17.79 -26.52
C LYS A 513 -16.54 -18.74 -26.54
N ASN A 514 -16.31 -20.05 -26.37
CA ASN A 514 -17.35 -21.08 -26.49
C ASN A 514 -18.03 -21.41 -25.14
N LEU A 515 -17.74 -20.65 -24.09
CA LEU A 515 -18.21 -20.93 -22.74
C LEU A 515 -19.69 -20.57 -22.54
N TYR A 516 -20.23 -19.51 -23.16
CA TYR A 516 -21.49 -18.85 -22.74
C TYR A 516 -22.83 -19.44 -23.22
N ASN A 517 -22.92 -20.72 -23.58
CA ASN A 517 -24.20 -21.36 -23.94
C ASN A 517 -24.87 -22.03 -22.73
N GLN A 518 -25.93 -21.42 -22.17
CA GLN A 518 -26.74 -21.99 -21.08
C GLN A 518 -27.96 -22.77 -21.61
N LYS A 519 -28.39 -23.78 -20.85
CA LYS A 519 -29.67 -24.49 -21.02
C LYS A 519 -30.69 -23.91 -20.04
N ASP A 520 -31.96 -23.96 -20.42
CA ASP A 520 -33.06 -23.58 -19.52
C ASP A 520 -33.14 -24.49 -18.29
N ASN A 521 -33.35 -23.88 -17.12
CA ASN A 521 -33.54 -24.56 -15.84
C ASN A 521 -35.03 -24.60 -15.47
N ASP A 522 -35.52 -25.72 -14.94
CA ASP A 522 -36.95 -25.91 -14.59
C ASP A 522 -37.21 -26.07 -13.07
N VAL A 523 -36.16 -26.12 -12.26
CA VAL A 523 -36.20 -26.03 -10.80
C VAL A 523 -35.39 -24.83 -10.32
N PHE A 524 -35.98 -23.98 -9.48
CA PHE A 524 -35.27 -22.87 -8.82
C PHE A 524 -34.67 -23.37 -7.50
N MET A 525 -33.42 -23.01 -7.23
CA MET A 525 -32.65 -23.37 -6.04
C MET A 525 -31.88 -22.15 -5.55
N ASP A 526 -31.78 -21.99 -4.24
CA ASP A 526 -31.17 -20.81 -3.60
C ASP A 526 -30.66 -21.15 -2.19
N MET A 527 -29.45 -20.72 -1.83
CA MET A 527 -28.90 -20.86 -0.48
C MET A 527 -29.02 -19.54 0.26
N ILE A 528 -29.72 -19.56 1.39
CA ILE A 528 -29.96 -18.39 2.23
C ILE A 528 -29.17 -18.58 3.52
N ASP A 529 -28.04 -17.87 3.61
CA ASP A 529 -27.15 -17.89 4.76
C ASP A 529 -27.55 -16.86 5.82
N SER A 530 -27.18 -17.12 7.08
CA SER A 530 -27.33 -16.14 8.15
C SER A 530 -26.17 -15.15 8.09
N ASP A 531 -26.39 -14.02 7.43
CA ASP A 531 -25.45 -12.90 7.52
C ASP A 531 -25.41 -12.33 8.95
N ASN A 532 -24.26 -11.81 9.35
CA ASN A 532 -24.05 -11.08 10.60
C ASN A 532 -24.09 -11.90 11.91
N VAL A 533 -23.66 -13.16 11.88
CA VAL A 533 -23.53 -13.99 13.11
C VAL A 533 -22.28 -13.59 13.91
N LEU A 534 -22.42 -13.35 15.21
CA LEU A 534 -21.28 -13.14 16.12
C LEU A 534 -20.53 -14.44 16.37
N ILE A 535 -19.20 -14.34 16.50
CA ILE A 535 -18.38 -15.47 16.93
C ILE A 535 -18.87 -15.95 18.31
N GLY A 536 -19.12 -17.25 18.44
CA GLY A 536 -19.70 -17.84 19.65
C GLY A 536 -21.21 -18.06 19.59
N ASP A 537 -21.92 -17.56 18.56
CA ASP A 537 -23.35 -17.79 18.34
C ASP A 537 -23.63 -18.93 17.32
N PRO A 538 -24.82 -19.56 17.35
CA PRO A 538 -25.21 -20.56 16.34
C PRO A 538 -25.38 -19.95 14.94
N VAL A 539 -24.96 -20.69 13.91
CA VAL A 539 -25.18 -20.33 12.50
C VAL A 539 -26.31 -21.19 11.93
N LYS A 540 -27.21 -20.60 11.14
CA LYS A 540 -28.28 -21.30 10.42
C LYS A 540 -28.19 -21.02 8.92
N VAL A 541 -28.20 -22.09 8.12
CA VAL A 541 -28.28 -22.00 6.65
C VAL A 541 -29.58 -22.65 6.19
N THR A 542 -30.27 -22.00 5.25
CA THR A 542 -31.54 -22.47 4.68
C THR A 542 -31.39 -22.67 3.18
N PHE A 543 -31.60 -23.88 2.70
CA PHE A 543 -31.59 -24.17 1.27
C PHE A 543 -33.02 -24.27 0.74
N LYS A 544 -33.38 -23.37 -0.17
CA LYS A 544 -34.73 -23.28 -0.78
C LYS A 544 -34.73 -23.99 -2.13
N ILE A 545 -35.77 -24.78 -2.37
CA ILE A 545 -35.98 -25.48 -3.64
C ILE A 545 -37.42 -25.24 -4.09
N LYS A 546 -37.62 -24.88 -5.35
CA LYS A 546 -38.93 -24.67 -5.96
C LYS A 546 -39.01 -25.33 -7.32
N ASN A 547 -39.97 -26.24 -7.48
CA ASN A 547 -40.25 -26.86 -8.77
C ASN A 547 -41.10 -25.92 -9.63
N ASN A 548 -40.52 -25.33 -10.69
CA ASN A 548 -41.24 -24.46 -11.63
C ASN A 548 -41.77 -25.24 -12.85
N SER A 549 -41.51 -26.55 -12.92
CA SER A 549 -42.01 -27.41 -13.99
C SER A 549 -43.45 -27.89 -13.73
N ASP A 550 -44.06 -28.46 -14.76
CA ASP A 550 -45.36 -29.13 -14.73
C ASP A 550 -45.27 -30.62 -14.32
N LYS A 551 -44.06 -31.12 -14.03
CA LYS A 551 -43.77 -32.51 -13.69
C LYS A 551 -43.26 -32.64 -12.26
N VAL A 552 -43.34 -33.85 -11.70
CA VAL A 552 -42.64 -34.15 -10.44
C VAL A 552 -41.13 -34.08 -10.68
N ARG A 553 -40.41 -33.54 -9.69
CA ARG A 553 -38.95 -33.40 -9.71
C ARG A 553 -38.35 -33.97 -8.43
N ASN A 554 -37.35 -34.82 -8.57
CA ASN A 554 -36.55 -35.32 -7.46
C ASN A 554 -35.24 -34.55 -7.43
N VAL A 555 -34.90 -33.99 -6.27
CA VAL A 555 -33.71 -33.16 -6.08
C VAL A 555 -32.84 -33.75 -4.99
N ASP A 556 -31.64 -34.17 -5.35
CA ASP A 556 -30.60 -34.57 -4.40
C ASP A 556 -29.81 -33.33 -3.98
N VAL A 557 -29.62 -33.12 -2.67
CA VAL A 557 -29.00 -31.92 -2.11
C VAL A 557 -27.87 -32.28 -1.16
N MET A 558 -26.77 -31.55 -1.26
CA MET A 558 -25.66 -31.56 -0.32
C MET A 558 -25.30 -30.13 0.05
N VAL A 559 -25.38 -29.79 1.34
CA VAL A 559 -24.93 -28.50 1.87
C VAL A 559 -23.81 -28.75 2.87
N THR A 560 -22.65 -28.15 2.65
CA THR A 560 -21.46 -28.34 3.48
C THR A 560 -20.96 -27.01 4.03
N ALA A 561 -20.72 -26.98 5.34
CA ALA A 561 -20.04 -25.89 6.01
C ALA A 561 -18.59 -26.29 6.30
N LYS A 562 -17.63 -25.44 5.90
CA LYS A 562 -16.20 -25.60 6.21
C LYS A 562 -15.65 -24.30 6.77
N VAL A 563 -14.60 -24.38 7.59
CA VAL A 563 -13.75 -23.21 7.83
C VAL A 563 -12.90 -22.97 6.60
N VAL A 564 -12.53 -21.71 6.34
CA VAL A 564 -11.73 -21.34 5.17
C VAL A 564 -10.72 -20.26 5.58
N ALA A 565 -9.52 -20.27 5.01
CA ALA A 565 -8.63 -19.12 5.12
C ALA A 565 -9.21 -17.95 4.31
N TYR A 566 -8.80 -16.71 4.59
CA TYR A 566 -9.32 -15.56 3.82
C TYR A 566 -8.93 -15.61 2.32
N THR A 567 -7.89 -16.39 1.99
CA THR A 567 -7.42 -16.67 0.62
C THR A 567 -8.29 -17.66 -0.15
N GLY A 568 -9.34 -18.19 0.48
CA GLY A 568 -10.23 -19.18 -0.09
C GLY A 568 -9.76 -20.62 0.05
N VAL A 569 -8.60 -20.87 0.67
CA VAL A 569 -8.09 -22.23 0.93
C VAL A 569 -9.00 -22.93 1.96
N PRO A 570 -9.65 -24.06 1.60
CA PRO A 570 -10.57 -24.76 2.50
C PRO A 570 -9.83 -25.43 3.64
N GLY A 571 -10.39 -25.35 4.85
CA GLY A 571 -9.92 -26.07 6.03
C GLY A 571 -10.88 -27.17 6.47
N THR A 572 -10.96 -27.39 7.77
CA THR A 572 -11.74 -28.47 8.39
C THR A 572 -13.24 -28.35 8.11
N GLN A 573 -13.88 -29.47 7.77
CA GLN A 573 -15.34 -29.54 7.67
C GLN A 573 -15.99 -29.34 9.05
N VAL A 574 -16.90 -28.37 9.11
CA VAL A 574 -17.67 -28.05 10.30
C VAL A 574 -18.88 -28.97 10.39
N LYS A 575 -19.69 -29.01 9.33
CA LYS A 575 -20.93 -29.80 9.28
C LYS A 575 -21.38 -30.05 7.84
N GLN A 576 -22.19 -31.07 7.63
CA GLN A 576 -22.76 -31.37 6.33
C GLN A 576 -24.20 -31.89 6.46
N LEU A 577 -25.03 -31.50 5.51
CA LEU A 577 -26.37 -32.01 5.26
C LEU A 577 -26.36 -32.73 3.90
N LYS A 578 -26.90 -33.94 3.85
CA LYS A 578 -27.24 -34.66 2.61
C LYS A 578 -28.69 -35.10 2.70
N ASP A 579 -29.49 -34.76 1.70
CA ASP A 579 -30.93 -35.06 1.67
C ASP A 579 -31.45 -35.18 0.23
N SER A 580 -32.63 -35.80 0.07
CA SER A 580 -33.30 -35.94 -1.23
C SER A 580 -34.77 -35.55 -1.09
N VAL A 581 -35.25 -34.66 -1.96
CA VAL A 581 -36.62 -34.11 -1.90
C VAL A 581 -37.39 -34.40 -3.19
N SER A 582 -38.60 -34.94 -3.07
CA SER A 582 -39.55 -35.07 -4.17
C SER A 582 -40.55 -33.91 -4.15
N LEU A 583 -40.59 -33.12 -5.23
CA LEU A 583 -41.42 -31.91 -5.36
C LEU A 583 -42.51 -32.10 -6.41
N GLN A 584 -43.75 -31.84 -6.02
CA GLN A 584 -44.88 -31.69 -6.95
C GLN A 584 -44.74 -30.41 -7.79
N PRO A 585 -45.43 -30.29 -8.94
CA PRO A 585 -45.45 -29.06 -9.74
C PRO A 585 -45.81 -27.83 -8.89
N GLY A 586 -44.99 -26.79 -8.94
CA GLY A 586 -45.16 -25.55 -8.17
C GLY A 586 -44.80 -25.64 -6.68
N GLN A 587 -44.42 -26.81 -6.15
CA GLN A 587 -44.11 -26.99 -4.74
C GLN A 587 -42.76 -26.36 -4.35
N GLU A 588 -42.71 -25.78 -3.14
CA GLU A 588 -41.49 -25.32 -2.49
C GLU A 588 -41.10 -26.27 -1.33
N SER A 589 -39.79 -26.43 -1.10
CA SER A 589 -39.23 -27.13 0.07
C SER A 589 -38.04 -26.35 0.64
N TYR A 590 -37.79 -26.55 1.93
CA TYR A 590 -36.76 -25.86 2.70
C TYR A 590 -35.98 -26.87 3.53
N LEU A 591 -34.66 -26.90 3.34
CA LEU A 591 -33.72 -27.72 4.10
C LEU A 591 -32.89 -26.82 5.02
N TYR A 592 -32.54 -27.30 6.21
CA TYR A 592 -31.86 -26.48 7.24
C TYR A 592 -30.57 -27.14 7.73
N LEU A 593 -29.47 -26.40 7.66
CA LEU A 593 -28.20 -26.77 8.31
C LEU A 593 -27.98 -25.86 9.53
N ASN A 594 -28.22 -26.40 10.73
CA ASN A 594 -28.01 -25.69 12.00
C ASN A 594 -26.64 -26.05 12.58
N ILE A 595 -25.78 -25.07 12.81
CA ILE A 595 -24.39 -25.24 13.28
C ILE A 595 -24.26 -24.60 14.67
N LYS A 596 -23.83 -25.37 15.66
CA LYS A 596 -23.65 -24.88 17.03
C LYS A 596 -22.24 -24.28 17.21
N PRO A 597 -22.02 -23.40 18.20
CA PRO A 597 -20.68 -22.89 18.53
C PRO A 597 -19.65 -24.01 18.76
N THR A 598 -20.06 -25.08 19.43
CA THR A 598 -19.23 -26.28 19.67
C THR A 598 -18.87 -27.04 18.40
N ASP A 599 -19.58 -26.81 17.28
CA ASP A 599 -19.30 -27.47 16.00
C ASP A 599 -18.12 -26.79 15.26
N TYR A 600 -17.83 -25.51 15.54
CA TYR A 600 -16.87 -24.69 14.77
C TYR A 600 -15.77 -23.98 15.57
N LEU A 601 -15.96 -23.62 16.85
CA LEU A 601 -15.06 -22.72 17.58
C LEU A 601 -13.60 -23.23 17.69
N ASP A 602 -13.40 -24.54 17.77
CA ASP A 602 -12.09 -25.20 17.82
C ASP A 602 -11.46 -25.42 16.45
N LYS A 603 -12.23 -25.24 15.37
CA LYS A 603 -11.80 -25.40 13.98
C LYS A 603 -11.48 -24.07 13.31
N LEU A 604 -11.89 -22.94 13.89
CA LEU A 604 -11.69 -21.63 13.28
C LEU A 604 -10.21 -21.37 13.00
N VAL A 605 -9.95 -20.85 11.81
CA VAL A 605 -8.66 -20.31 11.39
C VAL A 605 -8.71 -18.79 11.41
N ASP A 606 -7.63 -18.15 10.97
CA ASP A 606 -7.52 -16.69 10.91
C ASP A 606 -8.73 -16.03 10.23
N MET A 607 -9.07 -14.85 10.73
CA MET A 607 -10.23 -14.05 10.35
C MET A 607 -11.61 -14.69 10.61
N ALA A 608 -11.69 -15.93 11.11
CA ALA A 608 -12.93 -16.62 11.44
C ALA A 608 -13.93 -16.68 10.26
N MET A 609 -13.41 -17.03 9.08
CA MET A 609 -14.19 -17.20 7.85
C MET A 609 -14.79 -18.61 7.78
N MET A 610 -16.02 -18.69 7.27
CA MET A 610 -16.72 -19.93 6.98
C MET A 610 -17.21 -19.93 5.53
N ARG A 611 -17.09 -21.09 4.89
CA ARG A 611 -17.59 -21.37 3.54
C ARG A 611 -18.81 -22.26 3.62
N MET A 612 -19.90 -21.81 3.02
CA MET A 612 -21.07 -22.62 2.72
C MET A 612 -21.01 -23.02 1.26
N HIS A 613 -21.22 -24.31 1.02
CA HIS A 613 -21.21 -24.87 -0.32
C HIS A 613 -22.44 -25.75 -0.50
N ALA A 614 -23.32 -25.36 -1.42
CA ALA A 614 -24.50 -26.09 -1.80
C ALA A 614 -24.33 -26.70 -3.19
N LEU A 615 -24.50 -28.01 -3.28
CA LEU A 615 -24.61 -28.76 -4.52
C LEU A 615 -25.97 -29.46 -4.55
N ALA A 616 -26.72 -29.25 -5.62
CA ALA A 616 -27.98 -29.95 -5.83
C ALA A 616 -28.15 -30.42 -7.27
N ARG A 617 -28.85 -31.54 -7.45
CA ARG A 617 -29.08 -32.17 -8.76
C ARG A 617 -30.53 -32.57 -8.90
N VAL A 618 -31.15 -32.16 -9.99
CA VAL A 618 -32.46 -32.64 -10.41
C VAL A 618 -32.27 -33.95 -11.18
N VAL A 619 -32.81 -35.04 -10.65
CA VAL A 619 -32.55 -36.40 -11.14
C VAL A 619 -33.05 -36.59 -12.57
N GLU A 620 -34.22 -36.05 -12.91
CA GLU A 620 -34.86 -36.29 -14.21
C GLU A 620 -34.23 -35.50 -15.36
N THR A 621 -33.77 -34.26 -15.10
CA THR A 621 -33.26 -33.35 -16.12
C THR A 621 -31.74 -33.28 -16.14
N ASN A 622 -31.09 -33.83 -15.11
CA ASN A 622 -29.68 -33.58 -14.78
C ASN A 622 -29.35 -32.09 -14.64
N GLN A 623 -30.34 -31.24 -14.32
CA GLN A 623 -30.06 -29.87 -13.94
C GLN A 623 -29.20 -29.88 -12.67
N VAL A 624 -28.13 -29.09 -12.66
CA VAL A 624 -27.23 -28.96 -11.52
C VAL A 624 -27.29 -27.54 -10.97
N TYR A 625 -27.20 -27.45 -9.65
CA TYR A 625 -27.02 -26.22 -8.91
C TYR A 625 -25.77 -26.35 -8.06
N CYS A 626 -24.91 -25.35 -8.15
CA CYS A 626 -23.73 -25.14 -7.36
C CYS A 626 -23.72 -23.69 -6.92
N GLU A 627 -23.56 -23.47 -5.62
CA GLU A 627 -23.37 -22.16 -5.03
C GLU A 627 -22.36 -22.28 -3.89
N VAL A 628 -21.43 -21.33 -3.84
CA VAL A 628 -20.52 -21.17 -2.71
C VAL A 628 -20.68 -19.76 -2.21
N ASP A 629 -20.98 -19.62 -0.93
CA ASP A 629 -21.01 -18.35 -0.23
C ASP A 629 -20.04 -18.40 0.95
N ASP A 630 -19.28 -17.32 1.11
CA ASP A 630 -18.29 -17.18 2.16
C ASP A 630 -18.74 -16.03 3.07
N PHE A 631 -18.82 -16.28 4.38
CA PHE A 631 -19.13 -15.25 5.36
C PHE A 631 -18.14 -15.25 6.51
N ARG A 632 -18.02 -14.08 7.15
CA ARG A 632 -17.18 -13.88 8.34
C ARG A 632 -18.03 -13.87 9.60
N LEU A 633 -17.61 -14.63 10.63
CA LEU A 633 -18.15 -14.46 11.97
C LEU A 633 -17.73 -13.09 12.54
N LYS A 634 -18.70 -12.30 12.99
CA LYS A 634 -18.44 -10.97 13.57
C LYS A 634 -17.69 -11.11 14.88
N LYS A 635 -16.56 -10.42 14.98
CA LYS A 635 -15.81 -10.25 16.22
C LYS A 635 -16.35 -9.01 16.97
N PRO A 636 -16.18 -8.93 18.30
CA PRO A 636 -16.59 -7.75 19.06
C PRO A 636 -15.77 -6.52 18.66
N ASP A 637 -16.37 -5.35 18.83
CA ASP A 637 -15.68 -4.07 18.70
C ASP A 637 -15.02 -3.69 20.04
N ILE A 638 -13.90 -2.97 19.97
CA ILE A 638 -13.23 -2.35 21.11
C ILE A 638 -13.87 -0.98 21.34
N ILE A 639 -14.43 -0.79 22.52
CA ILE A 639 -14.95 0.51 22.94
C ILE A 639 -13.77 1.34 23.45
N ILE A 640 -13.44 2.41 22.73
CA ILE A 640 -12.36 3.34 23.08
C ILE A 640 -12.95 4.57 23.78
N THR A 641 -12.40 4.91 24.95
CA THR A 641 -12.71 6.15 25.66
C THR A 641 -11.46 7.00 25.77
N ALA A 642 -11.43 8.12 25.05
CA ALA A 642 -10.37 9.12 25.04
C ALA A 642 -10.97 10.54 25.07
N PRO A 643 -10.20 11.57 25.45
CA PRO A 643 -10.65 12.96 25.33
C PRO A 643 -10.89 13.35 23.87
N GLU A 644 -11.96 14.10 23.59
CA GLU A 644 -12.24 14.64 22.24
C GLU A 644 -11.16 15.64 21.79
N SER A 645 -10.52 16.32 22.74
CA SER A 645 -9.39 17.21 22.44
C SER A 645 -8.37 17.23 23.57
N VAL A 646 -7.10 17.42 23.20
CA VAL A 646 -5.95 17.57 24.11
C VAL A 646 -5.07 18.73 23.62
N VAL A 647 -4.10 19.18 24.43
CA VAL A 647 -3.11 20.20 24.04
C VAL A 647 -1.74 19.54 23.87
N VAL A 648 -0.92 20.02 22.93
CA VAL A 648 0.47 19.56 22.77
C VAL A 648 1.20 19.70 24.11
N GLY A 649 1.86 18.61 24.55
CA GLY A 649 2.59 18.57 25.83
C GLY A 649 1.74 18.25 27.06
N GLU A 650 0.40 18.24 26.97
CA GLU A 650 -0.46 17.83 28.09
C GLU A 650 -0.59 16.30 28.19
N GLU A 651 -0.67 15.81 29.44
CA GLU A 651 -0.88 14.40 29.73
C GLU A 651 -2.36 14.01 29.60
N PHE A 652 -2.65 12.90 28.93
CA PHE A 652 -3.98 12.31 28.85
C PHE A 652 -3.93 10.79 28.98
N ILE A 653 -5.08 10.14 29.16
CA ILE A 653 -5.19 8.68 29.26
C ILE A 653 -6.22 8.15 28.27
N VAL A 654 -6.01 6.92 27.82
CA VAL A 654 -6.91 6.17 26.95
C VAL A 654 -7.41 4.96 27.69
N ARG A 655 -8.70 4.65 27.56
CA ARG A 655 -9.29 3.40 28.05
C ARG A 655 -9.85 2.60 26.89
N ALA A 656 -9.75 1.28 27.00
CA ALA A 656 -10.30 0.35 26.02
C ALA A 656 -11.01 -0.80 26.73
N GLU A 657 -12.15 -1.23 26.21
CA GLU A 657 -12.89 -2.38 26.73
C GLU A 657 -13.63 -3.16 25.64
N PHE A 658 -13.77 -4.47 25.83
CA PHE A 658 -14.66 -5.32 25.04
C PHE A 658 -15.08 -6.54 25.85
N LYS A 659 -16.13 -7.24 25.41
CA LYS A 659 -16.62 -8.47 26.04
C LYS A 659 -16.04 -9.70 25.34
N ASN A 660 -15.45 -10.64 26.09
CA ASN A 660 -15.01 -11.94 25.55
C ASN A 660 -16.24 -12.72 25.00
N PRO A 661 -16.31 -12.95 23.68
CA PRO A 661 -17.45 -13.61 23.04
C PRO A 661 -17.33 -15.15 23.07
N LEU A 662 -16.16 -15.69 23.42
CA LEU A 662 -15.89 -17.12 23.35
C LEU A 662 -16.38 -17.86 24.59
N LEU A 663 -16.68 -19.15 24.43
CA LEU A 663 -17.02 -20.07 25.52
C LEU A 663 -15.81 -20.53 26.35
N LYS A 664 -14.64 -19.91 26.15
CA LYS A 664 -13.37 -20.23 26.80
C LYS A 664 -12.64 -18.94 27.20
N PRO A 665 -11.77 -18.98 28.23
CA PRO A 665 -10.98 -17.82 28.60
C PRO A 665 -9.99 -17.41 27.50
N LEU A 666 -9.73 -16.11 27.37
CA LEU A 666 -8.67 -15.57 26.52
C LEU A 666 -7.37 -15.50 27.34
N THR A 667 -6.29 -16.03 26.78
CA THR A 667 -4.98 -16.08 27.43
C THR A 667 -3.95 -15.24 26.68
N ARG A 668 -2.99 -14.67 27.43
CA ARG A 668 -1.95 -13.77 26.90
C ARG A 668 -2.52 -12.58 26.12
N GLY A 669 -3.63 -12.03 26.61
CA GLY A 669 -4.23 -10.84 26.01
C GLY A 669 -3.27 -9.66 26.03
N GLU A 670 -3.15 -8.95 24.92
CA GLU A 670 -2.35 -7.74 24.78
C GLU A 670 -3.15 -6.69 24.02
N PHE A 671 -3.21 -5.48 24.56
CA PHE A 671 -3.66 -4.31 23.82
C PHE A 671 -2.44 -3.53 23.29
N THR A 672 -2.55 -2.96 22.10
CA THR A 672 -1.60 -1.95 21.61
C THR A 672 -2.33 -0.63 21.37
N VAL A 673 -1.76 0.48 21.83
CA VAL A 673 -2.26 1.84 21.63
C VAL A 673 -1.23 2.63 20.83
N GLU A 674 -1.63 3.20 19.69
CA GLU A 674 -0.75 4.01 18.84
C GLU A 674 -1.49 5.14 18.12
N GLY A 675 -0.75 6.11 17.62
CA GLY A 675 -1.31 7.14 16.73
C GLY A 675 -0.24 8.16 16.31
N PRO A 676 -0.14 8.52 15.01
CA PRO A 676 0.82 9.53 14.53
C PRO A 676 0.76 10.82 15.33
N GLY A 677 1.90 11.29 15.82
CA GLY A 677 1.97 12.51 16.65
C GLY A 677 1.26 12.43 18.02
N LEU A 678 0.65 11.30 18.38
CA LEU A 678 0.04 11.04 19.69
C LEU A 678 0.94 10.13 20.54
N GLN A 679 1.25 8.94 20.03
CA GLN A 679 1.94 7.90 20.79
C GLN A 679 2.59 6.89 19.83
N LYS A 680 3.91 6.67 19.98
CA LYS A 680 4.57 5.50 19.37
C LYS A 680 3.98 4.23 20.00
N PRO A 681 3.88 3.11 19.29
CA PRO A 681 2.98 2.06 19.74
C PRO A 681 3.33 1.48 21.11
N LEU A 682 2.39 1.56 22.05
CA LEU A 682 2.51 1.17 23.45
C LEU A 682 1.72 -0.12 23.72
N LYS A 683 2.39 -1.14 24.27
CA LYS A 683 1.77 -2.43 24.62
C LYS A 683 1.27 -2.45 26.06
N ILE A 684 0.07 -2.96 26.28
CA ILE A 684 -0.56 -3.15 27.59
C ILE A 684 -0.92 -4.64 27.75
N ILE A 685 -0.21 -5.35 28.62
CA ILE A 685 -0.36 -6.79 28.83
C ILE A 685 -1.45 -7.09 29.85
N CYS A 686 -2.43 -7.93 29.48
CA CYS A 686 -3.40 -8.51 30.41
C CYS A 686 -2.70 -9.57 31.27
N ARG A 687 -2.54 -9.31 32.58
CA ARG A 687 -1.84 -10.21 33.50
C ARG A 687 -2.62 -11.49 33.81
N GLU A 688 -3.95 -11.39 33.80
CA GLU A 688 -4.86 -12.51 34.06
C GLU A 688 -5.55 -12.92 32.76
N SER A 689 -6.02 -14.18 32.72
CA SER A 689 -6.87 -14.64 31.63
C SER A 689 -8.25 -13.98 31.70
N ILE A 690 -8.79 -13.56 30.56
CA ILE A 690 -10.11 -12.94 30.48
C ILE A 690 -11.16 -14.06 30.39
N ALA A 691 -11.99 -14.24 31.41
CA ALA A 691 -12.95 -15.33 31.48
C ALA A 691 -14.02 -15.26 30.37
N SER A 692 -14.67 -16.39 30.10
CA SER A 692 -15.80 -16.47 29.15
C SER A 692 -16.89 -15.48 29.52
N GLY A 693 -17.27 -14.59 28.59
CA GLY A 693 -18.29 -13.57 28.81
C GLY A 693 -17.88 -12.38 29.70
N GLU A 694 -16.63 -12.34 30.18
CA GLU A 694 -16.09 -11.21 30.94
C GLU A 694 -15.90 -9.98 30.05
N VAL A 695 -16.08 -8.79 30.61
CA VAL A 695 -15.69 -7.52 29.98
C VAL A 695 -14.30 -7.13 30.46
N VAL A 696 -13.30 -7.25 29.59
CA VAL A 696 -11.94 -6.78 29.89
C VAL A 696 -11.90 -5.26 29.76
N LYS A 697 -11.22 -4.60 30.71
CA LYS A 697 -11.02 -3.15 30.72
C LYS A 697 -9.56 -2.83 30.98
N VAL A 698 -8.96 -2.00 30.12
CA VAL A 698 -7.59 -1.51 30.29
C VAL A 698 -7.54 0.01 30.28
N SER A 699 -6.51 0.57 30.92
CA SER A 699 -6.17 1.98 30.85
C SER A 699 -4.70 2.09 30.47
N SER A 700 -4.37 3.00 29.56
CA SER A 700 -2.98 3.30 29.21
C SER A 700 -2.27 4.00 30.38
N ASP A 701 -0.93 3.97 30.35
CA ASP A 701 -0.15 5.00 31.04
C ASP A 701 -0.48 6.39 30.46
N LYS A 702 -0.01 7.45 31.13
CA LYS A 702 -0.18 8.82 30.65
C LYS A 702 0.53 9.00 29.30
N LEU A 703 -0.22 9.47 28.32
CA LEU A 703 0.24 9.78 26.96
C LEU A 703 0.42 11.29 26.82
N THR A 704 1.29 11.72 25.91
CA THR A 704 1.52 13.14 25.63
C THR A 704 1.55 13.40 24.13
N ALA A 705 0.62 14.22 23.65
CA ALA A 705 0.53 14.56 22.24
C ALA A 705 1.71 15.47 21.84
N LYS A 706 2.31 15.18 20.68
CA LYS A 706 3.51 15.87 20.17
C LYS A 706 3.19 16.82 19.02
N LYS A 707 2.23 16.48 18.16
CA LYS A 707 1.92 17.25 16.95
C LYS A 707 0.46 17.72 16.94
N PRO A 708 0.18 19.00 16.60
CA PRO A 708 -1.18 19.55 16.59
C PRO A 708 -1.99 19.13 15.36
N GLY A 709 -3.31 19.26 15.44
CA GLY A 709 -4.29 18.97 14.39
C GLY A 709 -5.17 17.76 14.73
N GLU A 710 -6.02 17.37 13.78
CA GLU A 710 -6.81 16.13 13.88
C GLU A 710 -5.87 14.92 13.82
N ARG A 711 -6.03 13.99 14.77
CA ARG A 711 -5.25 12.77 14.89
C ARG A 711 -6.14 11.58 15.18
N VAL A 712 -5.71 10.42 14.71
CA VAL A 712 -6.42 9.15 14.93
C VAL A 712 -5.63 8.33 15.92
N LEU A 713 -6.27 7.96 17.02
CA LEU A 713 -5.79 6.98 17.97
C LEU A 713 -6.29 5.60 17.56
N ILE A 714 -5.39 4.64 17.47
CA ILE A 714 -5.67 3.25 17.09
C ILE A 714 -5.44 2.36 18.30
N VAL A 715 -6.39 1.48 18.59
CA VAL A 715 -6.28 0.45 19.61
C VAL A 715 -6.48 -0.92 18.97
N THR A 716 -5.52 -1.82 19.13
CA THR A 716 -5.63 -3.22 18.73
C THR A 716 -5.63 -4.15 19.94
N PHE A 717 -6.19 -5.35 19.79
CA PHE A 717 -6.11 -6.43 20.77
C PHE A 717 -5.87 -7.78 20.11
N ASP A 718 -4.98 -8.57 20.72
CA ASP A 718 -4.72 -9.95 20.35
C ASP A 718 -4.57 -10.85 21.59
N SER A 719 -5.01 -12.10 21.46
CA SER A 719 -4.79 -13.22 22.39
C SER A 719 -4.54 -14.51 21.60
N LEU A 720 -4.25 -15.62 22.29
CA LEU A 720 -4.10 -16.93 21.63
C LEU A 720 -5.41 -17.45 20.99
N GLU A 721 -6.56 -17.03 21.52
CA GLU A 721 -7.88 -17.53 21.13
C GLU A 721 -8.70 -16.52 20.33
N LEU A 722 -8.43 -15.23 20.49
CA LEU A 722 -9.12 -14.14 19.79
C LEU A 722 -8.12 -13.08 19.36
N SER A 723 -7.92 -12.98 18.05
CA SER A 723 -7.03 -12.01 17.39
C SER A 723 -7.81 -11.04 16.51
N ASP A 724 -7.12 -10.07 15.91
CA ASP A 724 -7.67 -9.16 14.88
C ASP A 724 -8.85 -8.32 15.40
N LEU A 725 -8.70 -7.76 16.60
CA LEU A 725 -9.55 -6.67 17.06
C LEU A 725 -8.80 -5.36 16.87
N ALA A 726 -9.43 -4.39 16.23
CA ALA A 726 -8.84 -3.08 15.95
C ALA A 726 -9.96 -2.06 15.78
N ASP A 727 -9.88 -0.96 16.52
CA ASP A 727 -10.79 0.17 16.42
C ASP A 727 -10.02 1.48 16.60
N ASP A 728 -10.64 2.59 16.22
CA ASP A 728 -10.04 3.92 16.25
C ASP A 728 -10.93 4.97 16.93
N ALA A 729 -10.29 6.06 17.36
CA ALA A 729 -10.95 7.24 17.88
C ALA A 729 -10.23 8.51 17.43
N ASP A 730 -11.01 9.52 17.01
CA ASP A 730 -10.48 10.83 16.63
C ASP A 730 -10.18 11.68 17.87
N ILE A 731 -9.03 12.38 17.84
CA ILE A 731 -8.59 13.32 18.87
C ILE A 731 -8.11 14.60 18.20
N LEU A 732 -8.67 15.75 18.60
CA LEU A 732 -8.17 17.05 18.19
C LEU A 732 -7.03 17.51 19.11
N VAL A 733 -5.81 17.63 18.59
CA VAL A 733 -4.66 18.15 19.32
C VAL A 733 -4.50 19.65 19.07
N LYS A 734 -4.68 20.47 20.11
CA LYS A 734 -4.51 21.94 20.05
C LYS A 734 -3.03 22.32 20.24
N PRO A 735 -2.54 23.39 19.61
CA PRO A 735 -1.21 23.94 19.90
C PRO A 735 -1.05 24.30 21.37
N ALA A 736 0.19 24.22 21.88
CA ALA A 736 0.57 24.57 23.25
C ALA A 736 0.39 26.05 23.59
#